data_AF-A0A814I1H4-F1
#
_entry.id   AF-A0A814I1H4-F1
#
_cell.length_a   1.000
_cell.length_b   1.000
_cell.length_c   1.000
_cell.angle_alpha   90.00
_cell.angle_beta   90.00
_cell.angle_gamma   90.00
#
_symmetry.space_group_name_H-M   'P 1'
#
loop_
_entity.id
_entity.type
_entity.pdbx_description
1 polymer ?
#
loop_
_entity_poly.entity_id
_entity_poly.type
_entity_poly.pdbx_seq_one_letter_code
_entity_poly.pdbx_strand_id
1 'polypeptide(L)'
;MGPVYRIPPYYYIHVLDQNTSVTRLEIGPQKFFKQDNETIVFGPDKMITLPPRHYCVIENPVVKNEDDQAQFDKNGQAKLLHGSQDVRLENDYKEPFPLYPGEVLKQAATLLKYVAANSGLRLKAVLDFDDNGEQRKAGDEWLFEGPGTYIPRKEVSVEEHIAATVIGPNQALRLSAKKELIDRMGQRRVAGENWLIKQLGAYLPLAYETVVSIENACVVTDKKALHLRALKTFIDDFGQTRNNGDEWLVTKEQTETHILNVYEQLVTIVDITTFNSRQYCVILNPVSSDGKNQWGKKKLVVGDKSFFLQPNEQLEKGIQDVYVLSEDEGIIVKCIESFGDEIDNVTRVPGDKWVIRGPREYIPPVQVEVLQKRKAIPLDENEGIYVRDLKTGRVRAIVGNTYMLTQDEELWEKELPLSIEEFLQRDSLVERRAKTTVTSSLQTTKRDKSRLVTYRVPQNQAVQIQCPSNFLIEPCLCIENNSSNNQTVLYSTLTETIPIRQKSIICEHINNSFLDLRSIFIKLSIVLTTNNQSNNLTNFNDFLLHNTQINHLSENVFGNITFSNILLYHNQLLKSIDVNAFNNTQNYVEVFRTLNTSLSDSDKLFIVIRKFHNLKFFSMENDELQSIPDCAFNHTELRYIWLGVDFRQTLQPLKHIGKYPFYNVPNLISLRIFSSLLTKIGKYPLAIYSRRSTSIVDDLNHMLYIDIGGSMLNASSFEPTSLTRFSNRPVFLRLYNTSIDYLDETIFQHFLETHPSSLLGVQDSNISRTCDYRSLWIKDEYCTNINWRENRVYGTPCCSL
;
A
#
# COMPACT_ATOMS: atom_id res chain seq x y z
N MET A 1 116.25 31.32 11.85
CA MET A 1 115.33 31.04 10.72
C MET A 1 114.37 29.97 11.19
N GLY A 2 113.11 30.35 11.44
CA GLY A 2 112.08 29.40 11.86
C GLY A 2 111.75 28.37 10.77
N PRO A 3 111.10 27.25 11.14
CA PRO A 3 110.65 26.24 10.18
C PRO A 3 109.69 26.87 9.15
N VAL A 4 109.93 26.55 7.87
CA VAL A 4 109.11 27.03 6.73
C VAL A 4 107.98 26.05 6.48
N TYR A 5 106.73 26.53 6.49
CA TYR A 5 105.55 25.74 6.18
C TYR A 5 105.04 26.09 4.78
N ARG A 6 105.02 25.11 3.88
CA ARG A 6 104.44 25.29 2.54
C ARG A 6 102.96 24.98 2.61
N ILE A 7 102.11 25.99 2.45
CA ILE A 7 100.66 25.82 2.35
C ILE A 7 100.30 25.66 0.86
N PRO A 8 99.84 24.48 0.41
CA PRO A 8 99.46 24.27 -0.98
C PRO A 8 98.24 25.10 -1.39
N PRO A 9 97.94 25.27 -2.70
CA PRO A 9 96.69 25.86 -3.16
C PRO A 9 95.47 25.12 -2.59
N TYR A 10 94.44 25.85 -2.16
CA TYR A 10 93.22 25.31 -1.53
C TYR A 10 93.44 24.56 -0.21
N TYR A 11 94.53 24.87 0.51
CA TYR A 11 94.75 24.44 1.89
C TYR A 11 94.85 25.65 2.81
N TYR A 12 94.60 25.44 4.09
CA TYR A 12 94.76 26.48 5.11
C TYR A 12 95.34 25.92 6.41
N ILE A 13 95.92 26.81 7.22
CA ILE A 13 96.39 26.52 8.59
C ILE A 13 95.83 27.56 9.56
N HIS A 14 95.76 27.21 10.84
CA HIS A 14 95.51 28.18 11.91
C HIS A 14 96.79 28.40 12.71
N VAL A 15 97.14 29.67 12.92
CA VAL A 15 98.35 30.09 13.62
C VAL A 15 97.97 30.91 14.85
N LEU A 16 98.35 30.43 16.02
CA LEU A 16 98.22 31.12 17.31
C LEU A 16 99.48 31.94 17.58
N ASP A 17 99.32 33.26 17.71
CA ASP A 17 100.35 34.14 18.25
C ASP A 17 100.28 34.13 19.78
N GLN A 18 101.35 33.67 20.44
CA GLN A 18 101.45 33.53 21.89
C GLN A 18 101.52 34.88 22.62
N ASN A 19 101.95 35.96 21.96
CA ASN A 19 102.03 37.28 22.58
C ASN A 19 100.64 37.92 22.71
N THR A 20 99.81 37.76 21.68
CA THR A 20 98.47 38.35 21.60
C THR A 20 97.37 37.36 21.98
N SER A 21 97.70 36.06 22.06
CA SER A 21 96.76 34.94 22.19
C SER A 21 95.71 34.86 21.06
N VAL A 22 95.99 35.48 19.92
CA VAL A 22 95.08 35.53 18.77
C VAL A 22 95.41 34.40 17.82
N THR A 23 94.39 33.60 17.48
CA THR A 23 94.49 32.60 16.42
C THR A 23 93.96 33.18 15.13
N ARG A 24 94.79 33.17 14.07
CA ARG A 24 94.42 33.67 12.75
C ARG A 24 94.51 32.57 11.69
N LEU A 25 93.83 32.83 10.58
CA LEU A 25 93.74 31.96 9.42
C LEU A 25 94.80 32.35 8.38
N GLU A 26 95.58 31.38 7.91
CA GLU A 26 96.53 31.56 6.81
C GLU A 26 96.15 30.64 5.63
N ILE A 27 95.90 31.24 4.47
CA ILE A 27 95.40 30.58 3.26
C ILE A 27 96.55 30.35 2.26
N GLY A 28 96.61 29.19 1.61
CA GLY A 28 97.53 28.92 0.50
C GLY A 28 97.03 29.44 -0.86
N PRO A 29 97.91 29.58 -1.87
CA PRO A 29 99.29 29.11 -1.90
C PRO A 29 100.29 30.15 -1.36
N GLN A 30 100.95 29.81 -0.25
CA GLN A 30 102.04 30.63 0.29
C GLN A 30 103.07 29.80 1.06
N LYS A 31 104.30 30.32 1.15
CA LYS A 31 105.32 29.81 2.07
C LYS A 31 105.21 30.62 3.35
N PHE A 32 104.60 30.03 4.37
CA PHE A 32 104.43 30.67 5.67
C PHE A 32 105.71 30.54 6.48
N PHE A 33 106.26 31.68 6.92
CA PHE A 33 107.44 31.77 7.77
C PHE A 33 107.00 32.00 9.21
N LYS A 34 107.00 30.92 9.99
CA LYS A 34 106.61 30.94 11.39
C LYS A 34 107.60 31.78 12.22
N GLN A 35 107.09 32.76 12.96
CA GLN A 35 107.86 33.56 13.93
C GLN A 35 108.04 32.81 15.26
N ASP A 36 108.98 33.25 16.09
CA ASP A 36 109.32 32.57 17.35
C ASP A 36 108.13 32.53 18.35
N ASN A 37 107.29 33.57 18.34
CA ASN A 37 106.08 33.70 19.17
C ASN A 37 104.84 33.01 18.58
N GLU A 38 104.94 32.35 17.42
CA GLU A 38 103.78 31.73 16.77
C GLU A 38 103.75 30.22 16.99
N THR A 39 102.58 29.62 16.92
CA THR A 39 102.38 28.15 16.95
C THR A 39 101.29 27.76 15.97
N ILE A 40 101.51 26.69 15.20
CA ILE A 40 100.47 26.15 14.32
C ILE A 40 99.60 25.24 15.17
N VAL A 41 98.31 25.58 15.26
CA VAL A 41 97.34 24.86 16.09
C VAL A 41 96.43 23.95 15.27
N PHE A 42 96.31 24.20 13.95
CA PHE A 42 95.49 23.39 13.05
C PHE A 42 96.03 23.43 11.60
N GLY A 43 95.85 22.33 10.87
CA GLY A 43 96.25 22.20 9.46
C GLY A 43 97.70 21.73 9.23
N PRO A 44 98.16 21.64 7.97
CA PRO A 44 97.45 22.04 6.75
C PRO A 44 96.29 21.10 6.41
N ASP A 45 95.09 21.65 6.26
CA ASP A 45 93.89 20.90 5.85
C ASP A 45 93.27 21.50 4.58
N LYS A 46 92.50 20.68 3.86
CA LYS A 46 91.86 21.08 2.60
C LYS A 46 90.72 22.04 2.86
N MET A 47 90.61 23.07 2.03
CA MET A 47 89.42 23.91 1.96
C MET A 47 88.19 23.10 1.56
N ILE A 48 87.04 23.52 2.07
CA ILE A 48 85.77 22.88 1.76
C ILE A 48 85.36 23.31 0.35
N THR A 49 85.15 22.33 -0.51
CA THR A 49 84.63 22.54 -1.86
C THR A 49 83.22 21.99 -1.92
N LEU A 50 82.26 22.81 -2.36
CA LEU A 50 80.87 22.39 -2.54
C LEU A 50 80.63 22.03 -4.02
N PRO A 51 80.32 20.77 -4.35
CA PRO A 51 79.89 20.41 -5.70
C PRO A 51 78.52 21.03 -6.04
N PRO A 52 78.15 21.11 -7.33
CA PRO A 52 76.83 21.61 -7.73
C PRO A 52 75.70 20.88 -6.99
N ARG A 53 74.67 21.64 -6.57
CA ARG A 53 73.51 21.14 -5.80
C ARG A 53 73.87 20.53 -4.44
N HIS A 54 75.03 20.85 -3.86
CA HIS A 54 75.37 20.45 -2.50
C HIS A 54 75.31 21.64 -1.54
N TYR A 55 75.19 21.32 -0.25
CA TYR A 55 75.29 22.26 0.84
C TYR A 55 76.16 21.67 1.95
N CYS A 56 76.69 22.52 2.83
CA CYS A 56 77.27 22.09 4.10
C CYS A 56 76.71 22.93 5.24
N VAL A 57 76.78 22.40 6.46
CA VAL A 57 76.36 23.13 7.67
C VAL A 57 77.58 23.40 8.53
N ILE A 58 77.78 24.67 8.88
CA ILE A 58 78.88 25.13 9.73
C ILE A 58 78.31 25.64 11.05
N GLU A 59 78.90 25.20 12.15
CA GLU A 59 78.63 25.70 13.49
C GLU A 59 79.59 26.83 13.84
N ASN A 60 79.06 27.82 14.57
CA ASN A 60 79.77 29.04 14.97
C ASN A 60 80.30 29.85 13.77
N PRO A 61 79.46 30.18 12.77
CA PRO A 61 79.91 30.85 11.55
C PRO A 61 80.52 32.22 11.84
N VAL A 62 81.48 32.63 11.02
CA VAL A 62 82.09 33.97 11.10
C VAL A 62 81.06 35.06 10.79
N VAL A 63 81.10 36.17 11.55
CA VAL A 63 80.28 37.35 11.30
C VAL A 63 80.81 38.06 10.06
N LYS A 64 79.94 38.34 9.09
CA LYS A 64 80.30 39.04 7.86
C LYS A 64 79.73 40.47 7.80
N ASN A 65 80.43 41.36 7.11
CA ASN A 65 80.00 42.73 6.79
C ASN A 65 79.04 42.76 5.58
N GLU A 66 78.51 43.94 5.25
CA GLU A 66 77.69 44.17 4.05
C GLU A 66 78.42 43.77 2.74
N ASP A 67 79.75 43.81 2.73
CA ASP A 67 80.62 43.37 1.62
C ASP A 67 81.01 41.87 1.67
N ASP A 68 80.32 41.04 2.47
CA ASP A 68 80.59 39.60 2.68
C ASP A 68 81.99 39.27 3.24
N GLN A 69 82.68 40.26 3.82
CA GLN A 69 83.99 40.08 4.45
C GLN A 69 83.89 39.74 5.95
N ALA A 70 84.74 38.84 6.44
CA ALA A 70 84.80 38.47 7.85
C ALA A 70 85.16 39.66 8.76
N GLN A 71 84.39 39.83 9.84
CA GLN A 71 84.68 40.81 10.88
C GLN A 71 85.69 40.28 11.90
N PHE A 72 86.59 41.16 12.33
CA PHE A 72 87.55 40.87 13.40
C PHE A 72 87.26 41.74 14.63
N ASP A 73 87.63 41.27 15.81
CA ASP A 73 87.57 42.03 17.05
C ASP A 73 88.74 43.04 17.18
N LYS A 74 88.81 43.77 18.29
CA LYS A 74 89.87 44.77 18.53
C LYS A 74 91.28 44.16 18.58
N ASN A 75 91.38 42.85 18.82
CA ASN A 75 92.63 42.13 18.94
C ASN A 75 93.01 41.42 17.63
N GLY A 76 92.13 41.43 16.61
CA GLY A 76 92.36 40.77 15.32
C GLY A 76 91.86 39.33 15.26
N GLN A 77 91.10 38.86 16.25
CA GLN A 77 90.45 37.54 16.21
C GLN A 77 89.14 37.60 15.43
N ALA A 78 88.86 36.58 14.62
CA ALA A 78 87.62 36.51 13.85
C ALA A 78 86.41 36.43 14.79
N LYS A 79 85.43 37.31 14.59
CA LYS A 79 84.18 37.28 15.36
C LYS A 79 83.29 36.15 14.86
N LEU A 80 82.86 35.28 15.75
CA LEU A 80 81.96 34.17 15.44
C LEU A 80 80.57 34.38 16.05
N LEU A 81 79.55 33.89 15.37
CA LEU A 81 78.20 33.74 15.90
C LEU A 81 78.10 32.45 16.70
N HIS A 82 78.60 32.47 17.94
CA HIS A 82 78.59 31.31 18.82
C HIS A 82 77.17 30.74 19.03
N GLY A 83 77.03 29.43 18.88
CA GLY A 83 75.75 28.73 19.01
C GLY A 83 74.81 28.84 17.80
N SER A 84 75.22 29.56 16.75
CA SER A 84 74.47 29.63 15.48
C SER A 84 75.00 28.61 14.47
N GLN A 85 74.18 28.36 13.44
CA GLN A 85 74.54 27.54 12.29
C GLN A 85 74.42 28.38 11.01
N ASP A 86 75.22 28.06 10.02
CA ASP A 86 75.17 28.62 8.67
C ASP A 86 75.07 27.49 7.65
N VAL A 87 74.14 27.62 6.71
CA VAL A 87 73.93 26.66 5.62
C VAL A 87 74.54 27.26 4.36
N ARG A 88 75.74 26.79 3.99
CA ARG A 88 76.45 27.30 2.81
C ARG A 88 76.05 26.51 1.57
N LEU A 89 75.60 27.23 0.55
CA LEU A 89 75.23 26.71 -0.76
C LEU A 89 76.35 26.96 -1.78
N GLU A 90 76.42 26.12 -2.80
CA GLU A 90 77.40 26.29 -3.88
C GLU A 90 77.23 27.60 -4.66
N ASN A 91 76.00 28.11 -4.80
CA ASN A 91 75.74 29.40 -5.48
C ASN A 91 76.46 30.58 -4.81
N ASP A 92 76.51 30.58 -3.47
CA ASP A 92 77.11 31.64 -2.66
C ASP A 92 78.63 31.40 -2.46
N TYR A 93 79.05 30.14 -2.47
CA TYR A 93 80.44 29.71 -2.27
C TYR A 93 80.95 28.85 -3.44
N LYS A 94 81.13 29.48 -4.60
CA LYS A 94 81.63 28.83 -5.82
C LYS A 94 83.10 28.41 -5.73
N GLU A 95 83.88 29.15 -4.95
CA GLU A 95 85.30 28.86 -4.72
C GLU A 95 85.48 28.10 -3.40
N PRO A 96 86.48 27.18 -3.31
CA PRO A 96 86.77 26.49 -2.06
C PRO A 96 87.08 27.48 -0.94
N PHE A 97 86.45 27.29 0.23
CA PHE A 97 86.59 28.19 1.36
C PHE A 97 87.22 27.50 2.57
N PRO A 98 88.03 28.21 3.37
CA PRO A 98 88.56 27.72 4.64
C PRO A 98 87.53 27.84 5.76
N LEU A 99 87.78 27.15 6.87
CA LEU A 99 87.10 27.41 8.15
C LEU A 99 87.92 28.39 8.98
N TYR A 100 87.28 29.40 9.54
CA TYR A 100 87.92 30.31 10.49
C TYR A 100 88.19 29.62 11.84
N PRO A 101 89.17 30.07 12.64
CA PRO A 101 89.43 29.52 13.96
C PRO A 101 88.18 29.56 14.85
N GLY A 102 87.63 28.39 15.18
CA GLY A 102 86.42 28.22 15.98
C GLY A 102 85.14 27.86 15.19
N GLU A 103 85.16 27.99 13.86
CA GLU A 103 84.14 27.38 12.99
C GLU A 103 84.31 25.86 12.97
N VAL A 104 83.21 25.12 13.00
CA VAL A 104 83.22 23.66 12.94
C VAL A 104 82.33 23.18 11.79
N LEU A 105 82.87 22.33 10.91
CA LEU A 105 82.07 21.67 9.88
C LEU A 105 81.19 20.59 10.52
N LYS A 106 79.94 20.94 10.79
CA LYS A 106 78.96 20.02 11.39
C LYS A 106 78.51 18.96 10.39
N GLN A 107 78.18 19.39 9.17
CA GLN A 107 77.73 18.49 8.10
C GLN A 107 78.57 18.73 6.86
N ALA A 108 79.28 17.70 6.42
CA ALA A 108 80.07 17.73 5.19
C ALA A 108 79.17 17.97 3.96
N ALA A 109 79.79 18.28 2.81
CA ALA A 109 79.09 18.54 1.55
C ALA A 109 78.07 17.43 1.24
N THR A 110 76.79 17.76 1.38
CA THR A 110 75.65 16.85 1.22
C THR A 110 74.78 17.32 0.07
N LEU A 111 74.30 16.38 -0.75
CA LEU A 111 73.41 16.69 -1.88
C LEU A 111 72.08 17.27 -1.37
N LEU A 112 71.62 18.36 -1.98
CA LEU A 112 70.31 18.94 -1.70
C LEU A 112 69.19 17.94 -2.01
N LYS A 113 68.19 17.90 -1.13
CA LYS A 113 67.10 16.93 -1.26
C LYS A 113 66.12 17.35 -2.35
N TYR A 114 66.07 16.59 -3.43
CA TYR A 114 65.03 16.73 -4.45
C TYR A 114 63.74 16.07 -3.97
N VAL A 115 62.64 16.79 -4.06
CA VAL A 115 61.28 16.33 -3.73
C VAL A 115 60.53 16.19 -5.05
N ALA A 116 60.08 14.98 -5.35
CA ALA A 116 59.39 14.67 -6.60
C ALA A 116 57.96 15.22 -6.61
N ALA A 117 57.35 15.31 -7.79
CA ALA A 117 55.91 15.59 -7.89
C ALA A 117 55.10 14.55 -7.11
N ASN A 118 53.93 14.94 -6.58
CA ASN A 118 53.08 14.10 -5.71
C ASN A 118 53.78 13.63 -4.41
N SER A 119 54.81 14.34 -3.96
CA SER A 119 55.43 14.14 -2.65
C SER A 119 55.74 15.49 -2.00
N GLY A 120 55.92 15.47 -0.68
CA GLY A 120 56.24 16.66 0.09
C GLY A 120 57.11 16.34 1.30
N LEU A 121 57.77 17.36 1.84
CA LEU A 121 58.45 17.28 3.13
C LEU A 121 57.64 18.01 4.17
N ARG A 122 57.26 17.33 5.26
CA ARG A 122 56.71 18.02 6.43
C ARG A 122 57.86 18.68 7.17
N LEU A 123 57.81 20.00 7.22
CA LEU A 123 58.77 20.86 7.87
C LEU A 123 58.22 21.32 9.21
N LYS A 124 59.09 21.52 10.19
CA LYS A 124 58.74 22.05 11.50
C LYS A 124 59.73 23.13 11.93
N ALA A 125 59.21 24.27 12.35
CA ALA A 125 60.01 25.36 12.90
C ALA A 125 60.59 24.96 14.27
N VAL A 126 61.89 25.09 14.44
CA VAL A 126 62.61 24.87 15.70
C VAL A 126 62.62 26.13 16.56
N LEU A 127 62.62 27.30 15.92
CA LEU A 127 62.62 28.62 16.55
C LEU A 127 61.81 29.62 15.70
N ASP A 128 61.45 30.76 16.28
CA ASP A 128 60.65 31.79 15.61
C ASP A 128 61.46 32.48 14.50
N PHE A 129 60.93 32.54 13.28
CA PHE A 129 61.59 33.20 12.15
C PHE A 129 60.60 33.72 11.10
N ASP A 130 61.06 34.63 10.25
CA ASP A 130 60.28 35.11 9.10
C ASP A 130 60.55 34.26 7.86
N ASP A 131 59.53 33.58 7.36
CA ASP A 131 59.57 32.78 6.14
C ASP A 131 59.01 33.61 4.97
N ASN A 132 59.86 34.44 4.36
CA ASN A 132 59.50 35.29 3.21
C ASN A 132 58.23 36.15 3.47
N GLY A 133 58.12 36.76 4.65
CA GLY A 133 56.97 37.56 5.07
C GLY A 133 55.90 36.80 5.86
N GLU A 134 56.00 35.47 5.99
CA GLU A 134 55.15 34.67 6.89
C GLU A 134 55.88 34.42 8.22
N GLN A 135 55.35 34.97 9.31
CA GLN A 135 55.91 34.80 10.65
C GLN A 135 55.62 33.38 11.17
N ARG A 136 56.64 32.52 11.17
CA ARG A 136 56.59 31.14 11.69
C ARG A 136 57.00 31.15 13.17
N LYS A 137 56.19 30.52 14.02
CA LYS A 137 56.53 30.29 15.44
C LYS A 137 57.14 28.91 15.64
N ALA A 138 57.94 28.76 16.70
CA ALA A 138 58.51 27.49 17.10
C ALA A 138 57.41 26.43 17.30
N GLY A 139 57.55 25.30 16.61
CA GLY A 139 56.58 24.21 16.59
C GLY A 139 55.53 24.29 15.49
N ASP A 140 55.50 25.35 14.67
CA ASP A 140 54.67 25.38 13.47
C ASP A 140 55.14 24.35 12.45
N GLU A 141 54.19 23.63 11.85
CA GLU A 141 54.44 22.65 10.79
C GLU A 141 53.81 23.11 9.47
N TRP A 142 54.53 22.92 8.37
CA TRP A 142 54.03 23.18 7.01
C TRP A 142 54.62 22.17 6.02
N LEU A 143 54.11 22.19 4.79
CA LEU A 143 54.49 21.25 3.76
C LEU A 143 55.30 21.94 2.67
N PHE A 144 56.49 21.43 2.36
CA PHE A 144 57.20 21.77 1.13
C PHE A 144 56.73 20.80 0.04
N GLU A 145 55.87 21.27 -0.86
CA GLU A 145 55.31 20.48 -1.96
C GLU A 145 56.30 20.39 -3.13
N GLY A 146 56.50 19.18 -3.67
CA GLY A 146 57.26 18.99 -4.90
C GLY A 146 56.44 19.30 -6.16
N PRO A 147 57.07 19.43 -7.35
CA PRO A 147 58.49 19.17 -7.61
C PRO A 147 59.39 20.36 -7.24
N GLY A 148 60.44 20.11 -6.46
CA GLY A 148 61.36 21.18 -6.03
C GLY A 148 62.58 20.65 -5.29
N THR A 149 63.65 21.45 -5.24
CA THR A 149 64.83 21.14 -4.43
C THR A 149 64.70 21.86 -3.10
N TYR A 150 64.63 21.11 -2.00
CA TYR A 150 64.54 21.69 -0.67
C TYR A 150 65.90 22.24 -0.24
N ILE A 151 65.93 23.52 0.13
CA ILE A 151 67.09 24.20 0.70
C ILE A 151 66.95 24.17 2.23
N PRO A 152 67.84 23.45 2.94
CA PRO A 152 67.80 23.40 4.40
C PRO A 152 68.02 24.77 5.02
N ARG A 153 67.34 25.02 6.14
CA ARG A 153 67.50 26.24 6.94
C ARG A 153 67.79 25.84 8.39
N LYS A 154 68.53 26.68 9.11
CA LYS A 154 68.90 26.40 10.51
C LYS A 154 67.69 26.43 11.46
N GLU A 155 66.65 27.19 11.11
CA GLU A 155 65.43 27.35 11.88
C GLU A 155 64.41 26.22 11.64
N VAL A 156 64.66 25.34 10.65
CA VAL A 156 63.68 24.37 10.15
C VAL A 156 64.22 22.96 10.26
N SER A 157 63.41 22.06 10.81
CA SER A 157 63.67 20.63 10.87
C SER A 157 62.76 19.89 9.88
N VAL A 158 63.30 18.85 9.23
CA VAL A 158 62.53 17.96 8.34
C VAL A 158 62.02 16.78 9.16
N GLU A 159 60.71 16.72 9.37
CA GLU A 159 60.07 15.70 10.22
C GLU A 159 59.82 14.40 9.45
N GLU A 160 59.15 14.48 8.30
CA GLU A 160 58.82 13.29 7.50
C GLU A 160 58.73 13.61 6.00
N HIS A 161 58.88 12.56 5.19
CA HIS A 161 58.61 12.59 3.76
C HIS A 161 57.21 12.01 3.52
N ILE A 162 56.30 12.83 3.00
CA ILE A 162 54.91 12.48 2.73
C ILE A 162 54.77 12.18 1.24
N ALA A 163 54.19 11.04 0.90
CA ALA A 163 53.79 10.71 -0.47
C ALA A 163 52.28 10.93 -0.61
N ALA A 164 51.84 11.35 -1.79
CA ALA A 164 50.43 11.43 -2.11
C ALA A 164 49.79 10.03 -2.11
N THR A 165 48.57 9.94 -1.60
CA THR A 165 47.77 8.71 -1.65
C THR A 165 46.90 8.73 -2.89
N VAL A 166 46.94 7.67 -3.69
CA VAL A 166 46.15 7.57 -4.94
C VAL A 166 44.73 7.09 -4.60
N ILE A 167 43.75 7.90 -4.98
CA ILE A 167 42.32 7.61 -4.83
C ILE A 167 41.80 7.10 -6.17
N GLY A 168 41.44 5.82 -6.22
CA GLY A 168 40.85 5.17 -7.39
C GLY A 168 39.35 5.44 -7.55
N PRO A 169 38.73 4.95 -8.64
CA PRO A 169 37.27 4.99 -8.78
C PRO A 169 36.61 4.18 -7.66
N ASN A 170 35.45 4.64 -7.18
CA ASN A 170 34.71 4.02 -6.08
C ASN A 170 35.50 3.93 -4.76
N GLN A 171 36.44 4.86 -4.54
CA GLN A 171 37.21 4.99 -3.30
C GLN A 171 37.16 6.43 -2.80
N ALA A 172 37.31 6.59 -1.49
CA ALA A 172 37.55 7.88 -0.86
C ALA A 172 38.67 7.79 0.16
N LEU A 173 39.39 8.88 0.35
CA LEU A 173 40.41 8.99 1.37
C LEU A 173 39.82 9.60 2.64
N ARG A 174 39.92 8.88 3.76
CA ARG A 174 39.52 9.38 5.07
C ARG A 174 40.68 10.10 5.73
N LEU A 175 40.44 11.37 6.07
CA LEU A 175 41.40 12.25 6.72
C LEU A 175 40.94 12.60 8.13
N SER A 176 41.91 12.92 8.99
CA SER A 176 41.71 13.46 10.34
C SER A 176 42.58 14.69 10.57
N ALA A 177 42.02 15.73 11.17
CA ALA A 177 42.75 16.96 11.49
C ALA A 177 43.52 16.83 12.80
N LYS A 178 44.85 17.02 12.77
CA LYS A 178 45.68 17.08 13.99
C LYS A 178 45.48 18.38 14.77
N LYS A 179 45.27 19.48 14.06
CA LYS A 179 45.03 20.84 14.57
C LYS A 179 43.95 21.52 13.72
N GLU A 180 43.48 22.69 14.15
CA GLU A 180 42.62 23.50 13.28
C GLU A 180 43.36 23.88 12.00
N LEU A 181 42.75 23.60 10.85
CA LEU A 181 43.32 23.88 9.54
C LEU A 181 42.21 24.24 8.53
N ILE A 182 42.61 24.79 7.40
CA ILE A 182 41.73 24.97 6.24
C ILE A 182 42.14 23.91 5.23
N ASP A 183 41.21 23.03 4.87
CA ASP A 183 41.50 21.94 3.94
C ASP A 183 41.71 22.47 2.51
N ARG A 184 42.15 21.59 1.60
CA ARG A 184 42.36 21.96 0.19
C ARG A 184 41.09 22.43 -0.53
N MET A 185 39.90 22.18 0.01
CA MET A 185 38.62 22.64 -0.53
C MET A 185 38.18 23.99 0.08
N GLY A 186 38.99 24.59 0.95
CA GLY A 186 38.70 25.86 1.61
C GLY A 186 37.80 25.74 2.83
N GLN A 187 37.52 24.52 3.31
CA GLN A 187 36.67 24.30 4.48
C GLN A 187 37.50 24.29 5.76
N ARG A 188 37.04 25.05 6.76
CA ARG A 188 37.67 25.08 8.09
C ARG A 188 37.37 23.76 8.81
N ARG A 189 38.42 23.08 9.29
CA ARG A 189 38.38 21.84 10.07
C ARG A 189 38.81 22.07 11.49
N VAL A 190 38.12 21.45 12.45
CA VAL A 190 38.51 21.48 13.87
C VAL A 190 39.42 20.30 14.23
N ALA A 191 40.21 20.44 15.29
CA ALA A 191 41.09 19.36 15.74
C ALA A 191 40.29 18.08 16.08
N GLY A 192 40.75 16.94 15.55
CA GLY A 192 40.10 15.63 15.68
C GLY A 192 38.90 15.41 14.75
N GLU A 193 38.51 16.39 13.93
CA GLU A 193 37.49 16.21 12.91
C GLU A 193 37.96 15.20 11.86
N ASN A 194 37.04 14.36 11.39
CA ASN A 194 37.28 13.42 10.30
C ASN A 194 36.40 13.79 9.10
N TRP A 195 36.94 13.69 7.88
CA TRP A 195 36.20 13.91 6.64
C TRP A 195 36.71 13.00 5.50
N LEU A 196 36.01 13.00 4.38
CA LEU A 196 36.37 12.23 3.19
C LEU A 196 36.76 13.13 2.02
N ILE A 197 37.76 12.70 1.25
CA ILE A 197 38.10 13.26 -0.06
C ILE A 197 37.74 12.22 -1.13
N LYS A 198 36.87 12.61 -2.06
CA LYS A 198 36.37 11.75 -3.16
C LYS A 198 36.97 12.09 -4.54
N GLN A 199 37.81 13.12 -4.62
CA GLN A 199 38.43 13.53 -5.88
C GLN A 199 39.41 12.47 -6.36
N LEU A 200 39.22 12.00 -7.60
CA LEU A 200 40.08 10.98 -8.20
C LEU A 200 41.49 11.53 -8.43
N GLY A 201 42.49 10.68 -8.19
CA GLY A 201 43.89 11.02 -8.41
C GLY A 201 44.73 10.99 -7.14
N ALA A 202 45.93 11.55 -7.22
CA ALA A 202 46.87 11.58 -6.11
C ALA A 202 46.56 12.74 -5.17
N TYR A 203 46.15 12.44 -3.94
CA TYR A 203 45.93 13.44 -2.91
C TYR A 203 47.14 13.52 -1.99
N LEU A 204 47.79 14.69 -1.93
CA LEU A 204 48.89 14.97 -1.01
C LEU A 204 48.34 15.59 0.28
N PRO A 205 48.41 14.89 1.43
CA PRO A 205 47.93 15.44 2.70
C PRO A 205 48.72 16.69 3.12
N LEU A 206 48.03 17.69 3.68
CA LEU A 206 48.65 18.86 4.29
C LEU A 206 49.38 18.50 5.60
N ALA A 207 50.20 19.41 6.13
CA ALA A 207 51.03 19.16 7.31
C ALA A 207 50.24 18.67 8.54
N TYR A 208 49.03 19.20 8.74
CA TYR A 208 48.15 18.86 9.86
C TYR A 208 47.04 17.86 9.51
N GLU A 209 47.05 17.29 8.31
CA GLU A 209 46.12 16.22 7.91
C GLU A 209 46.77 14.86 8.15
N THR A 210 46.00 13.93 8.73
CA THR A 210 46.42 12.54 8.92
C THR A 210 45.58 11.64 8.04
N VAL A 211 46.21 10.82 7.21
CA VAL A 211 45.53 9.76 6.47
C VAL A 211 45.15 8.64 7.42
N VAL A 212 43.85 8.36 7.52
CA VAL A 212 43.31 7.31 8.40
C VAL A 212 43.16 5.99 7.62
N SER A 213 42.42 6.02 6.51
CA SER A 213 42.06 4.84 5.72
C SER A 213 41.61 5.23 4.31
N ILE A 214 41.64 4.26 3.40
CA ILE A 214 40.94 4.34 2.11
C ILE A 214 39.63 3.59 2.27
N GLU A 215 38.51 4.29 2.07
CA GLU A 215 37.16 3.72 2.16
C GLU A 215 36.69 3.31 0.77
N ASN A 216 36.29 2.06 0.60
CA ASN A 216 35.74 1.54 -0.65
C ASN A 216 34.22 1.74 -0.70
N ALA A 217 33.68 2.00 -1.89
CA ALA A 217 32.24 2.09 -2.08
C ALA A 217 31.57 0.72 -1.89
N CYS A 218 30.44 0.72 -1.19
CA CYS A 218 29.54 -0.41 -1.12
C CYS A 218 28.70 -0.47 -2.40
N VAL A 219 28.63 -1.65 -3.03
CA VAL A 219 27.82 -1.87 -4.24
C VAL A 219 26.36 -2.07 -3.86
N VAL A 220 25.48 -1.27 -4.44
CA VAL A 220 24.03 -1.31 -4.27
C VAL A 220 23.43 -1.92 -5.54
N THR A 221 22.49 -2.85 -5.38
CA THR A 221 21.87 -3.55 -6.52
C THR A 221 20.35 -3.53 -6.41
N ASP A 222 19.65 -3.96 -7.45
CA ASP A 222 18.18 -4.10 -7.40
C ASP A 222 17.74 -5.09 -6.30
N LYS A 223 18.65 -5.93 -5.81
CA LYS A 223 18.39 -6.94 -4.78
C LYS A 223 18.93 -6.60 -3.40
N LYS A 224 19.79 -5.58 -3.27
CA LYS A 224 20.48 -5.24 -2.03
C LYS A 224 20.49 -3.74 -1.80
N ALA A 225 19.96 -3.32 -0.67
CA ALA A 225 20.01 -1.96 -0.17
C ALA A 225 20.94 -1.86 1.06
N LEU A 226 21.48 -0.67 1.32
CA LEU A 226 22.32 -0.40 2.49
C LEU A 226 21.47 0.24 3.58
N HIS A 227 21.45 -0.34 4.78
CA HIS A 227 20.80 0.27 5.94
C HIS A 227 21.83 1.07 6.73
N LEU A 228 21.65 2.38 6.72
CA LEU A 228 22.55 3.35 7.33
C LEU A 228 21.91 4.01 8.56
N ARG A 229 22.77 4.44 9.48
CA ARG A 229 22.42 5.23 10.65
C ARG A 229 23.31 6.47 10.75
N ALA A 230 22.72 7.61 11.07
CA ALA A 230 23.45 8.85 11.31
C ALA A 230 24.03 8.89 12.73
N LEU A 231 25.34 9.13 12.84
CA LEU A 231 26.06 9.32 14.11
C LEU A 231 25.95 10.75 14.67
N LYS A 232 25.66 11.71 13.80
CA LYS A 232 25.50 13.14 14.09
C LYS A 232 24.50 13.75 13.11
N THR A 233 24.00 14.94 13.39
CA THR A 233 23.18 15.68 12.42
C THR A 233 24.07 16.24 11.30
N PHE A 234 23.80 15.86 10.05
CA PHE A 234 24.55 16.32 8.87
C PHE A 234 23.68 16.28 7.61
N ILE A 235 24.18 16.83 6.51
CA ILE A 235 23.56 16.75 5.19
C ILE A 235 24.27 15.66 4.41
N ASP A 236 23.52 14.67 3.92
CA ASP A 236 24.07 13.55 3.16
C ASP A 236 24.49 13.94 1.74
N ASP A 237 25.13 13.01 1.01
CA ASP A 237 25.59 13.24 -0.36
C ASP A 237 24.44 13.54 -1.35
N PHE A 238 23.20 13.23 -0.97
CA PHE A 238 21.99 13.47 -1.77
C PHE A 238 21.30 14.80 -1.40
N GLY A 239 21.86 15.57 -0.47
CA GLY A 239 21.32 16.86 -0.02
C GLY A 239 20.19 16.75 1.01
N GLN A 240 19.97 15.58 1.61
CA GLN A 240 18.96 15.39 2.66
C GLN A 240 19.57 15.56 4.05
N THR A 241 18.90 16.33 4.91
CA THR A 241 19.30 16.50 6.31
C THR A 241 18.95 15.23 7.10
N ARG A 242 19.96 14.61 7.70
CA ARG A 242 19.84 13.45 8.61
C ARG A 242 20.11 13.93 10.03
N ASN A 243 19.21 13.66 10.97
CA ASN A 243 19.44 13.96 12.38
C ASN A 243 20.20 12.81 13.06
N ASN A 244 20.85 13.10 14.19
CA ASN A 244 21.53 12.08 14.98
C ASN A 244 20.57 10.93 15.36
N GLY A 245 20.95 9.69 15.03
CA GLY A 245 20.17 8.49 15.29
C GLY A 245 19.17 8.14 14.20
N ASP A 246 18.95 9.00 13.19
CA ASP A 246 18.07 8.67 12.07
C ASP A 246 18.64 7.47 11.30
N GLU A 247 17.74 6.58 10.86
CA GLU A 247 18.08 5.41 10.06
C GLU A 247 17.36 5.46 8.71
N TRP A 248 18.03 5.06 7.64
CA TRP A 248 17.46 5.04 6.29
C TRP A 248 18.08 3.96 5.41
N LEU A 249 17.48 3.74 4.25
CA LEU A 249 18.02 2.85 3.21
C LEU A 249 18.60 3.66 2.07
N VAL A 250 19.73 3.20 1.54
CA VAL A 250 20.25 3.62 0.24
C VAL A 250 19.99 2.51 -0.77
N THR A 251 19.21 2.84 -1.80
CA THR A 251 18.80 1.91 -2.86
C THR A 251 19.43 2.29 -4.20
N LYS A 252 19.34 1.39 -5.18
CA LYS A 252 19.90 1.61 -6.52
C LYS A 252 19.28 2.82 -7.26
N GLU A 253 18.05 3.21 -6.89
CA GLU A 253 17.40 4.41 -7.44
C GLU A 253 18.18 5.69 -7.13
N GLN A 254 18.93 5.72 -6.02
CA GLN A 254 19.74 6.86 -5.62
C GLN A 254 21.17 6.76 -6.15
N THR A 255 21.81 5.59 -6.02
CA THR A 255 23.17 5.36 -6.50
C THR A 255 23.46 3.87 -6.70
N GLU A 256 24.31 3.53 -7.67
CA GLU A 256 24.82 2.16 -7.88
C GLU A 256 25.91 1.78 -6.86
N THR A 257 26.65 2.77 -6.38
CA THR A 257 27.72 2.57 -5.39
C THR A 257 27.69 3.70 -4.37
N HIS A 258 27.74 3.36 -3.08
CA HIS A 258 27.71 4.34 -2.00
C HIS A 258 28.96 4.24 -1.14
N ILE A 259 29.70 5.33 -1.01
CA ILE A 259 30.84 5.41 -0.09
C ILE A 259 30.32 5.96 1.22
N LEU A 260 30.44 5.17 2.30
CA LEU A 260 29.97 5.54 3.62
C LEU A 260 30.65 6.83 4.09
N ASN A 261 29.85 7.85 4.39
CA ASN A 261 30.36 9.10 4.94
C ASN A 261 30.85 8.90 6.39
N VAL A 262 31.65 9.83 6.91
CA VAL A 262 32.20 9.79 8.27
C VAL A 262 31.11 9.72 9.34
N TYR A 263 29.97 10.37 9.08
CA TYR A 263 28.83 10.42 10.00
C TYR A 263 27.80 9.33 9.73
N GLU A 264 28.07 8.43 8.79
CA GLU A 264 27.22 7.28 8.47
C GLU A 264 27.80 6.03 9.08
N GLN A 265 26.93 5.20 9.63
CA GLN A 265 27.26 3.86 10.09
C GLN A 265 26.44 2.85 9.31
N LEU A 266 27.10 1.89 8.66
CA LEU A 266 26.43 0.73 8.07
C LEU A 266 25.92 -0.18 9.20
N VAL A 267 24.60 -0.31 9.31
CA VAL A 267 23.94 -1.19 10.28
C VAL A 267 23.89 -2.61 9.71
N THR A 268 23.34 -2.76 8.50
CA THR A 268 23.25 -4.04 7.81
C THR A 268 23.01 -3.84 6.30
N ILE A 269 23.12 -4.91 5.53
CA ILE A 269 22.68 -4.97 4.13
C ILE A 269 21.29 -5.63 4.12
N VAL A 270 20.33 -4.97 3.48
CA VAL A 270 18.93 -5.43 3.41
C VAL A 270 18.69 -6.05 2.05
N ASP A 271 18.34 -7.33 2.04
CA ASP A 271 17.93 -8.02 0.82
C ASP A 271 16.48 -7.65 0.45
N ILE A 272 16.21 -7.60 -0.86
CA ILE A 272 14.87 -7.30 -1.36
C ILE A 272 13.89 -8.40 -0.96
N THR A 273 12.72 -7.99 -0.46
CA THR A 273 11.60 -8.90 -0.21
C THR A 273 10.76 -8.97 -1.48
N THR A 274 10.75 -10.13 -2.14
CA THR A 274 9.97 -10.38 -3.36
C THR A 274 9.00 -11.53 -3.14
N PHE A 275 7.75 -11.36 -3.56
CA PHE A 275 6.76 -12.43 -3.54
C PHE A 275 5.82 -12.33 -4.74
N ASN A 276 5.24 -13.47 -5.12
CA ASN A 276 4.43 -13.61 -6.33
C ASN A 276 2.97 -13.18 -6.12
N SER A 277 2.15 -13.24 -7.18
CA SER A 277 0.73 -12.88 -7.14
C SER A 277 -0.13 -13.71 -6.18
N ARG A 278 0.32 -14.91 -5.78
CA ARG A 278 -0.35 -15.81 -4.83
C ARG A 278 0.28 -15.78 -3.43
N GLN A 279 1.02 -14.74 -3.13
CA GLN A 279 1.64 -14.53 -1.83
C GLN A 279 1.30 -13.14 -1.29
N TYR A 280 1.35 -13.03 0.03
CA TYR A 280 1.13 -11.78 0.73
C TYR A 280 1.98 -11.75 2.01
N CYS A 281 2.17 -10.56 2.57
CA CYS A 281 2.83 -10.42 3.86
C CYS A 281 2.22 -9.27 4.66
N VAL A 282 2.39 -9.31 5.98
CA VAL A 282 1.96 -8.25 6.90
C VAL A 282 3.19 -7.61 7.51
N ILE A 283 3.37 -6.31 7.26
CA ILE A 283 4.46 -5.49 7.79
C ILE A 283 4.01 -4.87 9.10
N LEU A 284 4.79 -5.07 10.16
CA LEU A 284 4.65 -4.42 11.46
C LEU A 284 5.40 -3.09 11.48
N ASN A 285 4.82 -2.10 12.15
CA ASN A 285 5.37 -0.74 12.30
C ASN A 285 5.72 -0.05 10.97
N PRO A 286 4.79 -0.04 9.99
CA PRO A 286 5.06 0.46 8.65
C PRO A 286 5.45 1.95 8.69
N VAL A 287 6.37 2.34 7.81
CA VAL A 287 6.80 3.73 7.68
C VAL A 287 5.74 4.56 6.95
N SER A 288 5.39 5.72 7.51
CA SER A 288 4.48 6.71 6.93
C SER A 288 5.13 7.48 5.77
N SER A 289 4.33 8.25 5.01
CA SER A 289 4.83 9.23 4.03
C SER A 289 5.82 10.23 4.64
N ASP A 290 5.70 10.50 5.94
CA ASP A 290 6.55 11.43 6.67
C ASP A 290 7.91 10.83 7.09
N GLY A 291 8.20 9.59 6.66
CA GLY A 291 9.45 8.89 6.96
C GLY A 291 9.56 8.35 8.39
N LYS A 292 8.46 8.33 9.16
CA LYS A 292 8.41 7.81 10.54
C LYS A 292 7.62 6.51 10.65
N ASN A 293 8.11 5.58 11.46
CA ASN A 293 7.42 4.32 11.76
C ASN A 293 6.13 4.53 12.54
N GLN A 294 5.05 3.86 12.12
CA GLN A 294 3.77 3.87 12.80
C GLN A 294 3.69 2.71 13.80
N TRP A 295 4.23 2.93 15.00
CA TRP A 295 4.30 1.91 16.06
C TRP A 295 2.95 1.27 16.37
N GLY A 296 2.92 -0.07 16.43
CA GLY A 296 1.73 -0.86 16.75
C GLY A 296 0.76 -1.05 15.58
N LYS A 297 0.94 -0.34 14.45
CA LYS A 297 0.13 -0.56 13.25
C LYS A 297 0.70 -1.68 12.39
N LYS A 298 -0.17 -2.23 11.54
CA LYS A 298 0.17 -3.26 10.58
C LYS A 298 -0.26 -2.83 9.18
N LYS A 299 0.50 -3.21 8.17
CA LYS A 299 0.21 -2.95 6.75
C LYS A 299 0.22 -4.27 5.98
N LEU A 300 -0.91 -4.60 5.38
CA LEU A 300 -1.04 -5.73 4.47
C LEU A 300 -0.47 -5.34 3.11
N VAL A 301 0.43 -6.16 2.56
CA VAL A 301 0.96 -6.01 1.20
C VAL A 301 0.63 -7.28 0.41
N VAL A 302 -0.01 -7.09 -0.74
CA VAL A 302 -0.55 -8.15 -1.60
C VAL A 302 -0.06 -7.97 -3.03
N GLY A 303 0.09 -9.10 -3.73
CA GLY A 303 0.33 -9.17 -5.17
C GLY A 303 1.81 -9.23 -5.52
N ASP A 304 2.10 -9.28 -6.82
CA ASP A 304 3.47 -9.30 -7.34
C ASP A 304 4.17 -7.97 -7.04
N LYS A 305 4.95 -7.96 -5.96
CA LYS A 305 5.65 -6.77 -5.45
C LYS A 305 7.03 -7.16 -4.95
N SER A 306 7.96 -6.24 -5.20
CA SER A 306 9.33 -6.32 -4.74
C SER A 306 9.65 -5.03 -4.01
N PHE A 307 10.04 -5.11 -2.73
CA PHE A 307 10.38 -3.94 -1.93
C PHE A 307 11.40 -4.28 -0.83
N PHE A 308 12.08 -3.26 -0.31
CA PHE A 308 12.95 -3.38 0.86
C PHE A 308 12.16 -3.03 2.13
N LEU A 309 12.36 -3.79 3.20
CA LEU A 309 11.83 -3.46 4.52
C LEU A 309 12.57 -2.22 5.05
N GLN A 310 11.81 -1.19 5.40
CA GLN A 310 12.36 0.04 5.95
C GLN A 310 12.92 -0.20 7.37
N PRO A 311 13.78 0.69 7.89
CA PRO A 311 14.30 0.57 9.24
C PRO A 311 13.18 0.39 10.26
N ASN A 312 13.34 -0.57 11.17
CA ASN A 312 12.36 -0.98 12.20
C ASN A 312 11.05 -1.62 11.67
N GLU A 313 10.91 -1.87 10.36
CA GLU A 313 9.85 -2.72 9.84
C GLU A 313 10.20 -4.20 9.99
N GLN A 314 9.19 -5.02 10.30
CA GLN A 314 9.35 -6.47 10.43
C GLN A 314 8.15 -7.20 9.82
N LEU A 315 8.38 -8.40 9.31
CA LEU A 315 7.30 -9.27 8.82
C LEU A 315 6.72 -10.07 9.98
N GLU A 316 5.41 -10.01 10.19
CA GLU A 316 4.75 -10.68 11.33
C GLU A 316 4.90 -12.20 11.29
N LYS A 317 4.66 -12.80 10.11
CA LYS A 317 4.74 -14.27 9.88
C LYS A 317 5.51 -14.59 8.59
N GLY A 318 6.46 -13.73 8.22
CA GLY A 318 7.17 -13.84 6.93
C GLY A 318 6.24 -13.67 5.72
N ILE A 319 6.66 -14.23 4.58
CA ILE A 319 5.86 -14.31 3.36
C ILE A 319 4.89 -15.50 3.50
N GLN A 320 3.61 -15.24 3.29
CA GLN A 320 2.53 -16.22 3.43
C GLN A 320 1.86 -16.47 2.08
N ASP A 321 1.40 -17.70 1.86
CA ASP A 321 0.64 -18.05 0.66
C ASP A 321 -0.83 -17.66 0.82
N VAL A 322 -1.44 -17.20 -0.26
CA VAL A 322 -2.87 -16.86 -0.32
C VAL A 322 -3.71 -18.13 -0.12
N TYR A 323 -4.83 -18.00 0.60
CA TYR A 323 -5.74 -19.13 0.81
C TYR A 323 -6.56 -19.40 -0.44
N VAL A 324 -6.16 -20.41 -1.21
CA VAL A 324 -6.95 -20.91 -2.36
C VAL A 324 -8.00 -21.88 -1.85
N LEU A 325 -9.27 -21.51 -1.98
CA LEU A 325 -10.41 -22.32 -1.57
C LEU A 325 -11.13 -22.92 -2.78
N SER A 326 -11.24 -24.24 -2.79
CA SER A 326 -12.04 -25.01 -3.76
C SER A 326 -13.54 -24.88 -3.44
N GLU A 327 -14.42 -25.34 -4.34
CA GLU A 327 -15.89 -25.29 -4.14
C GLU A 327 -16.36 -26.03 -2.86
N ASP A 328 -15.63 -27.06 -2.46
CA ASP A 328 -15.91 -27.87 -1.27
C ASP A 328 -15.13 -27.41 -0.03
N GLU A 329 -14.38 -26.31 -0.09
CA GLU A 329 -13.58 -25.81 1.01
C GLU A 329 -14.08 -24.45 1.52
N GLY A 330 -13.87 -24.22 2.83
CA GLY A 330 -14.13 -22.94 3.46
C GLY A 330 -13.19 -22.68 4.61
N ILE A 331 -13.13 -21.43 5.07
CA ILE A 331 -12.30 -21.02 6.21
C ILE A 331 -13.17 -20.30 7.24
N ILE A 332 -12.99 -20.65 8.49
CA ILE A 332 -13.54 -19.88 9.61
C ILE A 332 -12.56 -18.78 9.96
N VAL A 333 -13.05 -17.56 9.94
CA VAL A 333 -12.31 -16.38 10.34
C VAL A 333 -12.96 -15.73 11.56
N LYS A 334 -12.15 -14.97 12.30
CA LYS A 334 -12.55 -14.23 13.50
C LYS A 334 -12.09 -12.78 13.39
N CYS A 335 -12.98 -11.85 13.71
CA CYS A 335 -12.66 -10.44 13.80
C CYS A 335 -11.90 -10.13 15.10
N ILE A 336 -10.76 -9.45 15.00
CA ILE A 336 -9.97 -8.97 16.16
C ILE A 336 -10.26 -7.48 16.42
N GLU A 337 -10.41 -6.68 15.37
CA GLU A 337 -10.65 -5.24 15.46
C GLU A 337 -11.85 -4.86 14.59
N SER A 338 -12.67 -3.91 15.03
CA SER A 338 -13.85 -3.51 14.26
C SER A 338 -13.46 -2.89 12.91
N PHE A 339 -14.03 -3.39 11.82
CA PHE A 339 -13.83 -2.83 10.49
C PHE A 339 -15.08 -3.02 9.61
N GLY A 340 -15.22 -2.18 8.60
CA GLY A 340 -16.21 -2.36 7.54
C GLY A 340 -15.72 -3.40 6.55
N ASP A 341 -16.36 -4.55 6.49
CA ASP A 341 -16.08 -5.56 5.48
C ASP A 341 -16.72 -5.11 4.16
N GLU A 342 -15.91 -4.64 3.21
CA GLU A 342 -16.38 -4.16 1.90
C GLU A 342 -16.98 -5.28 1.05
N ILE A 343 -16.56 -6.54 1.28
CA ILE A 343 -17.01 -7.70 0.49
C ILE A 343 -18.47 -8.02 0.83
N ASP A 344 -18.76 -8.10 2.13
CA ASP A 344 -20.11 -8.42 2.61
C ASP A 344 -20.94 -7.14 2.89
N ASN A 345 -20.32 -5.96 2.80
CA ASN A 345 -20.86 -4.65 3.19
C ASN A 345 -21.44 -4.64 4.62
N VAL A 346 -20.73 -5.28 5.56
CA VAL A 346 -21.11 -5.43 6.97
C VAL A 346 -20.00 -4.91 7.87
N THR A 347 -20.36 -4.14 8.89
CA THR A 347 -19.41 -3.76 9.95
C THR A 347 -19.24 -4.93 10.91
N ARG A 348 -18.05 -5.55 10.91
CA ARG A 348 -17.70 -6.66 11.80
C ARG A 348 -17.22 -6.10 13.13
N VAL A 349 -17.65 -6.70 14.26
CA VAL A 349 -17.16 -6.33 15.59
C VAL A 349 -16.17 -7.36 16.14
N PRO A 350 -15.24 -6.96 17.05
CA PRO A 350 -14.29 -7.89 17.66
C PRO A 350 -14.98 -9.10 18.28
N GLY A 351 -14.50 -10.31 17.95
CA GLY A 351 -15.05 -11.58 18.42
C GLY A 351 -16.02 -12.25 17.44
N ASP A 352 -16.55 -11.53 16.45
CA ASP A 352 -17.40 -12.11 15.41
C ASP A 352 -16.67 -13.21 14.65
N LYS A 353 -17.37 -14.31 14.38
CA LYS A 353 -16.87 -15.42 13.56
C LYS A 353 -17.77 -15.61 12.34
N TRP A 354 -17.19 -15.94 11.19
CA TRP A 354 -17.95 -16.29 9.99
C TRP A 354 -17.15 -17.24 9.10
N VAL A 355 -17.84 -17.88 8.16
CA VAL A 355 -17.26 -18.82 7.20
C VAL A 355 -17.11 -18.17 5.83
N ILE A 356 -15.93 -18.29 5.26
CA ILE A 356 -15.57 -17.89 3.92
C ILE A 356 -15.55 -19.13 3.05
N ARG A 357 -16.56 -19.31 2.18
CA ARG A 357 -16.66 -20.46 1.26
C ARG A 357 -15.94 -20.19 -0.06
N GLY A 358 -15.42 -21.23 -0.71
CA GLY A 358 -14.93 -21.19 -2.09
C GLY A 358 -16.05 -21.27 -3.14
N PRO A 359 -15.73 -21.24 -4.45
CA PRO A 359 -14.38 -21.14 -5.01
C PRO A 359 -13.87 -19.69 -5.02
N ARG A 360 -12.82 -19.38 -4.26
CA ARG A 360 -12.17 -18.06 -4.27
C ARG A 360 -10.76 -18.09 -3.67
N GLU A 361 -9.95 -17.12 -4.05
CA GLU A 361 -8.71 -16.79 -3.36
C GLU A 361 -9.03 -15.80 -2.23
N TYR A 362 -8.59 -16.10 -1.00
CA TYR A 362 -8.85 -15.27 0.17
C TYR A 362 -7.55 -14.83 0.84
N ILE A 363 -7.49 -13.53 1.15
CA ILE A 363 -6.39 -12.90 1.86
C ILE A 363 -6.97 -12.23 3.10
N PRO A 364 -6.59 -12.65 4.31
CA PRO A 364 -7.14 -12.07 5.51
C PRO A 364 -6.69 -10.61 5.66
N PRO A 365 -7.62 -9.65 5.84
CA PRO A 365 -7.27 -8.29 6.20
C PRO A 365 -6.64 -8.26 7.60
N VAL A 366 -5.94 -7.17 7.92
CA VAL A 366 -5.18 -7.00 9.17
C VAL A 366 -6.02 -7.25 10.43
N GLN A 367 -7.30 -6.88 10.37
CA GLN A 367 -8.24 -6.97 11.48
C GLN A 367 -8.82 -8.38 11.70
N VAL A 368 -8.46 -9.35 10.84
CA VAL A 368 -9.08 -10.67 10.80
C VAL A 368 -8.04 -11.78 10.99
N GLU A 369 -8.39 -12.74 11.84
CA GLU A 369 -7.61 -13.94 12.12
C GLU A 369 -8.26 -15.18 11.51
N VAL A 370 -7.48 -16.01 10.83
CA VAL A 370 -7.90 -17.32 10.34
C VAL A 370 -7.82 -18.34 11.47
N LEU A 371 -8.96 -18.96 11.82
CA LEU A 371 -9.03 -19.97 12.88
C LEU A 371 -8.84 -21.39 12.36
N GLN A 372 -9.63 -21.79 11.35
CA GLN A 372 -9.67 -23.18 10.89
C GLN A 372 -10.12 -23.29 9.44
N LYS A 373 -9.49 -24.18 8.67
CA LYS A 373 -9.98 -24.61 7.35
C LYS A 373 -10.97 -25.76 7.51
N ARG A 374 -12.11 -25.68 6.82
CA ARG A 374 -13.18 -26.68 6.80
C ARG A 374 -13.41 -27.20 5.39
N LYS A 375 -13.86 -28.46 5.32
CA LYS A 375 -14.24 -29.12 4.08
C LYS A 375 -15.72 -29.52 4.17
N ALA A 376 -16.43 -29.41 3.06
CA ALA A 376 -17.78 -29.91 2.94
C ALA A 376 -17.80 -31.43 3.06
N ILE A 377 -18.80 -31.95 3.75
CA ILE A 377 -19.00 -33.38 3.93
C ILE A 377 -19.98 -33.83 2.83
N PRO A 378 -19.55 -34.66 1.87
CA PRO A 378 -20.45 -35.19 0.86
C PRO A 378 -21.42 -36.18 1.51
N LEU A 379 -22.72 -36.01 1.23
CA LEU A 379 -23.80 -36.86 1.74
C LEU A 379 -24.66 -37.29 0.55
N ASP A 380 -24.83 -38.60 0.39
CA ASP A 380 -25.74 -39.20 -0.58
C ASP A 380 -27.21 -39.07 -0.11
N GLU A 381 -28.19 -39.34 -0.98
CA GLU A 381 -29.64 -39.15 -0.73
C GLU A 381 -30.12 -39.81 0.59
N ASN A 382 -29.55 -40.96 0.93
CA ASN A 382 -29.89 -41.73 2.13
C ASN A 382 -28.89 -41.56 3.29
N GLU A 383 -27.88 -40.69 3.13
CA GLU A 383 -26.89 -40.40 4.16
C GLU A 383 -27.18 -39.07 4.86
N GLY A 384 -26.77 -38.99 6.12
CA GLY A 384 -26.88 -37.75 6.87
C GLY A 384 -25.89 -37.64 8.01
N ILE A 385 -25.86 -36.48 8.64
CA ILE A 385 -25.05 -36.15 9.82
C ILE A 385 -25.90 -35.48 10.89
N TYR A 386 -25.51 -35.67 12.15
CA TYR A 386 -26.02 -34.91 13.28
C TYR A 386 -25.15 -33.67 13.49
N VAL A 387 -25.80 -32.51 13.53
CA VAL A 387 -25.15 -31.22 13.72
C VAL A 387 -25.73 -30.57 14.96
N ARG A 388 -24.85 -30.05 15.81
CA ARG A 388 -25.22 -29.24 16.97
C ARG A 388 -24.81 -27.80 16.73
N ASP A 389 -25.75 -26.89 16.99
CA ASP A 389 -25.49 -25.47 17.06
C ASP A 389 -24.91 -25.13 18.45
N LEU A 390 -23.73 -24.51 18.47
CA LEU A 390 -23.00 -24.09 19.67
C LEU A 390 -23.66 -22.91 20.39
N LYS A 391 -24.43 -22.07 19.69
CA LYS A 391 -25.13 -20.93 20.29
C LYS A 391 -26.44 -21.35 20.93
N THR A 392 -27.23 -22.17 20.24
CA THR A 392 -28.57 -22.56 20.71
C THR A 392 -28.58 -23.91 21.44
N GLY A 393 -27.52 -24.71 21.29
CA GLY A 393 -27.45 -26.08 21.78
C GLY A 393 -28.35 -27.06 21.00
N ARG A 394 -29.08 -26.60 19.98
CA ARG A 394 -30.04 -27.41 19.23
C ARG A 394 -29.31 -28.44 18.38
N VAL A 395 -29.74 -29.69 18.48
CA VAL A 395 -29.24 -30.80 17.65
C VAL A 395 -30.25 -31.09 16.54
N ARG A 396 -29.77 -31.22 15.31
CA ARG A 396 -30.59 -31.56 14.14
C ARG A 396 -29.89 -32.54 13.22
N ALA A 397 -30.68 -33.27 12.44
CA ALA A 397 -30.18 -34.14 11.37
C ALA A 397 -30.20 -33.41 10.03
N ILE A 398 -29.14 -33.59 9.23
CA ILE A 398 -29.03 -33.08 7.86
C ILE A 398 -28.82 -34.27 6.94
N VAL A 399 -29.63 -34.39 5.89
CA VAL A 399 -29.72 -35.59 5.05
C VAL A 399 -29.71 -35.20 3.57
N GLY A 400 -29.11 -36.03 2.72
CA GLY A 400 -29.31 -36.02 1.27
C GLY A 400 -28.58 -34.94 0.48
N ASN A 401 -27.85 -34.03 1.13
CA ASN A 401 -27.16 -32.93 0.46
C ASN A 401 -25.77 -32.73 1.06
N THR A 402 -24.76 -32.50 0.20
CA THR A 402 -23.41 -32.10 0.64
C THR A 402 -23.47 -30.90 1.56
N TYR A 403 -22.94 -31.07 2.78
CA TYR A 403 -23.11 -30.07 3.83
C TYR A 403 -21.78 -29.57 4.38
N MET A 404 -21.63 -28.24 4.48
CA MET A 404 -20.51 -27.60 5.14
C MET A 404 -20.98 -26.95 6.43
N LEU A 405 -20.41 -27.39 7.54
CA LEU A 405 -20.71 -26.88 8.89
C LEU A 405 -20.41 -25.37 8.97
N THR A 406 -21.37 -24.61 9.50
CA THR A 406 -21.22 -23.16 9.75
C THR A 406 -20.34 -22.86 10.96
N GLN A 407 -19.96 -21.60 11.17
CA GLN A 407 -19.03 -21.19 12.23
C GLN A 407 -19.49 -21.55 13.65
N ASP A 408 -20.80 -21.69 13.84
CA ASP A 408 -21.43 -21.99 15.13
C ASP A 408 -21.90 -23.46 15.18
N GLU A 409 -21.45 -24.30 14.25
CA GLU A 409 -21.85 -25.70 14.19
C GLU A 409 -20.68 -26.65 14.39
N GLU A 410 -20.97 -27.75 15.09
CA GLU A 410 -20.10 -28.90 15.27
C GLU A 410 -20.84 -30.21 14.95
N LEU A 411 -20.09 -31.25 14.62
CA LEU A 411 -20.64 -32.60 14.51
C LEU A 411 -21.03 -33.10 15.89
N TRP A 412 -22.25 -33.61 16.01
CA TRP A 412 -22.77 -34.14 17.27
C TRP A 412 -22.77 -35.66 17.25
N GLU A 413 -22.17 -36.27 18.27
CA GLU A 413 -22.16 -37.72 18.40
C GLU A 413 -23.45 -38.21 19.07
N LYS A 414 -24.23 -39.02 18.34
CA LYS A 414 -25.40 -39.69 18.90
C LYS A 414 -24.97 -41.00 19.55
N GLU A 415 -25.04 -41.05 20.87
CA GLU A 415 -24.86 -42.30 21.61
C GLU A 415 -26.10 -43.17 21.54
N LEU A 416 -25.91 -44.46 21.26
CA LEU A 416 -26.95 -45.46 21.26
C LEU A 416 -26.67 -46.51 22.35
N PRO A 417 -27.70 -47.11 22.97
CA PRO A 417 -27.52 -48.27 23.82
C PRO A 417 -26.79 -49.40 23.08
N LEU A 418 -25.90 -50.12 23.78
CA LEU A 418 -25.08 -51.21 23.21
C LEU A 418 -25.92 -52.26 22.47
N SER A 419 -27.13 -52.56 22.95
CA SER A 419 -28.05 -53.50 22.30
C SER A 419 -28.49 -53.06 20.90
N ILE A 420 -28.68 -51.76 20.67
CA ILE A 420 -29.05 -51.18 19.37
C ILE A 420 -27.82 -51.10 18.46
N GLU A 421 -26.65 -50.77 19.01
CA GLU A 421 -25.41 -50.76 18.22
C GLU A 421 -25.07 -52.15 17.67
N GLU A 422 -25.20 -53.20 18.50
CA GLU A 422 -25.04 -54.58 18.04
C GLU A 422 -26.09 -54.97 16.98
N PHE A 423 -27.33 -54.52 17.14
CA PHE A 423 -28.41 -54.80 16.21
C PHE A 423 -28.15 -54.18 14.83
N LEU A 424 -27.75 -52.91 14.77
CA LEU A 424 -27.39 -52.21 13.53
C LEU A 424 -26.17 -52.84 12.83
N GLN A 425 -25.23 -53.40 13.60
CA GLN A 425 -24.10 -54.15 13.04
C GLN A 425 -24.51 -55.49 12.43
N ARG A 426 -25.55 -56.15 12.94
CA ARG A 426 -26.06 -57.43 12.38
C ARG A 426 -26.74 -57.23 11.03
N ASP A 427 -27.40 -56.10 10.80
CA ASP A 427 -28.14 -55.81 9.57
C ASP A 427 -27.22 -55.47 8.38
N SER A 428 -26.09 -54.79 8.64
CA SER A 428 -25.04 -54.54 7.63
C SER A 428 -24.35 -55.81 7.11
N LEU A 429 -24.48 -56.95 7.81
CA LEU A 429 -23.99 -58.26 7.37
C LEU A 429 -24.95 -58.97 6.40
N VAL A 430 -26.24 -58.59 6.36
CA VAL A 430 -27.25 -59.23 5.50
C VAL A 430 -27.02 -58.91 4.02
N GLU A 431 -26.49 -57.73 3.69
CA GLU A 431 -26.10 -57.37 2.30
C GLU A 431 -24.85 -58.11 1.78
N ARG A 432 -23.95 -58.57 2.66
CA ARG A 432 -22.73 -59.26 2.23
C ARG A 432 -22.95 -60.73 1.83
N ARG A 433 -24.14 -61.30 2.04
CA ARG A 433 -24.45 -62.67 1.61
C ARG A 433 -24.83 -62.79 0.13
N ALA A 434 -24.95 -61.69 -0.61
CA ALA A 434 -25.31 -61.72 -2.04
C ALA A 434 -24.14 -61.59 -3.04
N LYS A 435 -22.89 -61.39 -2.58
CA LYS A 435 -21.70 -61.42 -3.46
C LYS A 435 -20.55 -62.22 -2.84
N THR A 436 -20.46 -63.47 -3.30
CA THR A 436 -19.26 -64.27 -3.59
C THR A 436 -18.10 -64.27 -2.58
N THR A 437 -17.87 -65.47 -2.03
CA THR A 437 -16.62 -66.02 -1.46
C THR A 437 -15.33 -65.23 -1.73
N VAL A 438 -14.85 -64.48 -0.72
CA VAL A 438 -13.42 -64.33 -0.42
C VAL A 438 -13.25 -64.15 1.09
N THR A 439 -12.43 -65.01 1.68
CA THR A 439 -11.86 -64.92 3.03
C THR A 439 -11.09 -63.61 3.21
N SER A 440 -11.66 -62.66 3.93
CA SER A 440 -10.92 -61.55 4.53
C SER A 440 -11.51 -61.22 5.90
N SER A 441 -10.66 -61.30 6.91
CA SER A 441 -10.84 -60.89 8.31
C SER A 441 -11.91 -59.81 8.52
N LEU A 442 -12.98 -60.18 9.24
CA LEU A 442 -14.05 -59.30 9.70
C LEU A 442 -13.49 -58.26 10.69
N GLN A 443 -12.95 -57.15 10.20
CA GLN A 443 -12.82 -55.93 10.98
C GLN A 443 -14.21 -55.30 11.07
N THR A 444 -14.86 -55.43 12.22
CA THR A 444 -16.03 -54.62 12.60
C THR A 444 -15.60 -53.17 12.64
N THR A 445 -15.90 -52.40 11.59
CA THR A 445 -15.63 -50.96 11.56
C THR A 445 -16.48 -50.27 12.61
N LYS A 446 -15.84 -49.61 13.58
CA LYS A 446 -16.50 -48.82 14.63
C LYS A 446 -17.43 -47.79 13.98
N ARG A 447 -18.69 -47.73 14.42
CA ARG A 447 -19.71 -46.80 13.90
C ARG A 447 -19.23 -45.35 14.07
N ASP A 448 -19.35 -44.56 13.02
CA ASP A 448 -19.26 -43.10 13.12
C ASP A 448 -20.52 -42.57 13.83
N LYS A 449 -20.37 -42.11 15.07
CA LYS A 449 -21.47 -41.63 15.90
C LYS A 449 -22.06 -40.30 15.40
N SER A 450 -21.33 -39.56 14.56
CA SER A 450 -21.80 -38.30 13.98
C SER A 450 -22.70 -38.49 12.76
N ARG A 451 -22.66 -39.67 12.13
CA ARG A 451 -23.50 -40.02 10.99
C ARG A 451 -24.92 -40.40 11.45
N LEU A 452 -25.90 -40.06 10.62
CA LEU A 452 -27.30 -40.37 10.83
C LEU A 452 -27.49 -41.88 11.04
N VAL A 453 -28.31 -42.27 12.01
CA VAL A 453 -28.71 -43.67 12.17
C VAL A 453 -29.71 -44.02 11.08
N THR A 454 -29.31 -44.85 10.13
CA THR A 454 -30.20 -45.44 9.13
C THR A 454 -30.36 -46.93 9.40
N TYR A 455 -31.56 -47.45 9.15
CA TYR A 455 -31.89 -48.87 9.27
C TYR A 455 -32.84 -49.23 8.12
N ARG A 456 -32.53 -50.31 7.38
CA ARG A 456 -33.37 -50.76 6.29
C ARG A 456 -34.31 -51.83 6.81
N VAL A 457 -35.60 -51.50 6.88
CA VAL A 457 -36.60 -52.46 7.38
C VAL A 457 -36.74 -53.63 6.39
N PRO A 458 -36.49 -54.88 6.81
CA PRO A 458 -36.67 -56.05 5.95
C PRO A 458 -38.11 -56.21 5.47
N GLN A 459 -38.30 -56.90 4.34
CA GLN A 459 -39.64 -57.22 3.83
C GLN A 459 -40.45 -57.98 4.89
N ASN A 460 -41.72 -57.60 5.07
CA ASN A 460 -42.65 -58.14 6.08
C ASN A 460 -42.29 -57.86 7.55
N GLN A 461 -41.49 -56.83 7.84
CA GLN A 461 -41.25 -56.35 9.21
C GLN A 461 -41.74 -54.90 9.38
N ALA A 462 -42.03 -54.52 10.63
CA ALA A 462 -42.35 -53.15 11.01
C ALA A 462 -41.46 -52.74 12.19
N VAL A 463 -40.94 -51.51 12.17
CA VAL A 463 -40.13 -50.94 13.25
C VAL A 463 -40.91 -49.81 13.89
N GLN A 464 -41.09 -49.89 15.21
CA GLN A 464 -41.70 -48.83 15.99
C GLN A 464 -40.64 -47.81 16.40
N ILE A 465 -40.78 -46.56 15.96
CA ILE A 465 -39.93 -45.43 16.36
C ILE A 465 -40.76 -44.53 17.26
N GLN A 466 -40.28 -44.26 18.47
CA GLN A 466 -40.96 -43.36 19.40
C GLN A 466 -40.25 -41.99 19.43
N CYS A 467 -40.91 -40.97 18.88
CA CYS A 467 -40.44 -39.59 18.91
C CYS A 467 -40.89 -38.88 20.21
N PRO A 468 -40.01 -38.13 20.91
CA PRO A 468 -40.42 -37.34 22.08
C PRO A 468 -41.31 -36.15 21.69
N SER A 469 -42.38 -35.94 22.46
CA SER A 469 -43.53 -35.05 22.19
C SER A 469 -43.32 -33.54 22.44
N ASN A 470 -42.08 -33.01 22.43
CA ASN A 470 -41.78 -31.64 22.86
C ASN A 470 -41.22 -30.69 21.78
N PHE A 471 -41.42 -30.97 20.50
CA PHE A 471 -41.13 -30.01 19.43
C PHE A 471 -42.39 -29.76 18.60
N LEU A 472 -42.78 -28.49 18.50
CA LEU A 472 -43.80 -27.97 17.59
C LEU A 472 -43.44 -28.31 16.13
N ILE A 473 -43.89 -29.46 15.64
CA ILE A 473 -43.96 -29.87 14.22
C ILE A 473 -45.12 -30.90 14.16
N GLU A 474 -46.27 -30.66 13.52
CA GLU A 474 -46.51 -30.59 12.05
C GLU A 474 -47.67 -29.63 11.65
N PRO A 475 -47.72 -29.13 10.40
CA PRO A 475 -46.61 -28.74 9.53
C PRO A 475 -46.40 -27.22 9.66
N CYS A 476 -45.16 -26.79 9.89
CA CYS A 476 -44.84 -25.38 10.14
C CYS A 476 -44.98 -24.56 8.84
N LEU A 477 -46.16 -23.97 8.60
CA LEU A 477 -46.49 -23.17 7.40
C LEU A 477 -45.73 -21.83 7.29
N CYS A 478 -45.17 -21.35 8.40
CA CYS A 478 -44.30 -20.18 8.41
C CYS A 478 -43.07 -20.47 9.28
N ILE A 479 -41.89 -20.21 8.74
CA ILE A 479 -40.59 -20.43 9.38
C ILE A 479 -39.99 -19.06 9.71
N GLU A 480 -39.60 -18.87 10.98
CA GLU A 480 -38.79 -17.73 11.39
C GLU A 480 -37.33 -18.00 11.00
N ASN A 481 -36.81 -17.20 10.08
CA ASN A 481 -35.42 -17.26 9.67
C ASN A 481 -34.57 -16.43 10.63
N ASN A 482 -34.11 -17.08 11.70
CA ASN A 482 -33.15 -16.52 12.68
C ASN A 482 -31.69 -16.74 12.28
N SER A 483 -31.41 -17.01 11.00
CA SER A 483 -30.05 -17.13 10.52
C SER A 483 -29.33 -15.77 10.59
N SER A 484 -28.06 -15.79 10.98
CA SER A 484 -27.20 -14.62 11.13
C SER A 484 -26.64 -14.09 9.81
N ASN A 485 -27.16 -14.50 8.66
CA ASN A 485 -26.72 -14.08 7.33
C ASN A 485 -27.92 -13.80 6.43
N ASN A 486 -27.80 -12.83 5.52
CA ASN A 486 -28.76 -12.67 4.43
C ASN A 486 -28.68 -13.93 3.54
N GLN A 487 -29.80 -14.61 3.33
CA GLN A 487 -29.91 -15.78 2.48
C GLN A 487 -30.56 -15.39 1.16
N THR A 488 -29.97 -15.76 0.03
CA THR A 488 -30.66 -15.77 -1.26
C THR A 488 -31.28 -17.14 -1.44
N VAL A 489 -32.61 -17.21 -1.47
CA VAL A 489 -33.30 -18.47 -1.79
C VAL A 489 -33.47 -18.55 -3.30
N LEU A 490 -32.88 -19.59 -3.90
CA LEU A 490 -33.03 -19.96 -5.31
C LEU A 490 -34.23 -20.89 -5.43
N TYR A 491 -35.35 -20.43 -6.00
CA TYR A 491 -36.44 -21.32 -6.37
C TYR A 491 -36.26 -21.79 -7.82
N SER A 492 -36.27 -23.11 -8.00
CA SER A 492 -35.66 -23.83 -9.12
C SER A 492 -36.48 -23.83 -10.42
N THR A 493 -37.17 -22.76 -10.80
CA THR A 493 -37.89 -22.74 -12.09
C THR A 493 -37.69 -21.51 -12.96
N LEU A 494 -37.19 -20.40 -12.45
CA LEU A 494 -36.76 -19.25 -13.24
C LEU A 494 -35.58 -18.63 -12.51
N THR A 495 -34.56 -18.17 -13.23
CA THR A 495 -33.27 -17.67 -12.74
C THR A 495 -33.39 -16.41 -11.87
N GLU A 496 -34.00 -16.50 -10.69
CA GLU A 496 -34.23 -15.36 -9.79
C GLU A 496 -33.88 -15.71 -8.34
N THR A 497 -32.96 -14.94 -7.77
CA THR A 497 -32.56 -15.02 -6.36
C THR A 497 -33.43 -14.09 -5.52
N ILE A 498 -34.13 -14.62 -4.52
CA ILE A 498 -34.89 -13.81 -3.56
C ILE A 498 -33.99 -13.50 -2.37
N PRO A 499 -33.53 -12.25 -2.17
CA PRO A 499 -32.73 -11.90 -1.00
C PRO A 499 -33.64 -11.81 0.23
N ILE A 500 -33.39 -12.68 1.20
CA ILE A 500 -34.02 -12.69 2.52
C ILE A 500 -32.95 -12.29 3.55
N ARG A 501 -33.18 -11.22 4.28
CA ARG A 501 -32.37 -10.69 5.36
C ARG A 501 -32.54 -11.48 6.65
N GLN A 502 -31.69 -11.18 7.64
CA GLN A 502 -31.81 -11.73 9.00
C GLN A 502 -33.16 -11.34 9.61
N LYS A 503 -33.70 -12.14 10.54
CA LYS A 503 -34.95 -11.82 11.28
C LYS A 503 -36.12 -11.61 10.31
N SER A 504 -36.40 -12.64 9.52
CA SER A 504 -37.46 -12.64 8.51
C SER A 504 -38.45 -13.77 8.76
N ILE A 505 -39.70 -13.54 8.41
CA ILE A 505 -40.77 -14.52 8.52
C ILE A 505 -41.14 -14.97 7.11
N ILE A 506 -40.92 -16.24 6.84
CA ILE A 506 -41.18 -16.87 5.54
C ILE A 506 -42.41 -17.76 5.68
N CYS A 507 -43.44 -17.48 4.91
CA CYS A 507 -44.64 -18.30 4.80
C CYS A 507 -44.68 -18.91 3.39
N GLU A 508 -44.49 -20.23 3.31
CA GLU A 508 -44.32 -20.92 2.02
C GLU A 508 -45.24 -22.15 1.89
N HIS A 509 -45.58 -22.50 0.64
CA HIS A 509 -46.32 -23.72 0.30
C HIS A 509 -47.65 -23.89 1.05
N ILE A 510 -48.35 -22.78 1.29
CA ILE A 510 -49.64 -22.77 1.99
C ILE A 510 -50.76 -23.22 1.03
N ASN A 511 -51.24 -24.45 1.21
CA ASN A 511 -52.30 -25.02 0.38
C ASN A 511 -53.74 -24.64 0.80
N ASN A 512 -53.91 -23.93 1.91
CA ASN A 512 -55.23 -23.51 2.41
C ASN A 512 -55.52 -22.04 2.07
N SER A 513 -56.46 -21.81 1.15
CA SER A 513 -56.87 -20.47 0.72
C SER A 513 -57.59 -19.65 1.80
N PHE A 514 -58.14 -20.30 2.84
CA PHE A 514 -58.85 -19.66 3.95
C PHE A 514 -57.97 -19.47 5.19
N LEU A 515 -56.65 -19.67 5.06
CA LEU A 515 -55.75 -19.50 6.19
C LEU A 515 -55.76 -18.04 6.67
N ASP A 516 -56.20 -17.85 7.91
CA ASP A 516 -56.16 -16.54 8.56
C ASP A 516 -54.75 -16.24 9.09
N LEU A 517 -53.93 -15.60 8.25
CA LEU A 517 -52.60 -15.13 8.62
C LEU A 517 -52.63 -14.22 9.86
N ARG A 518 -53.68 -13.42 10.05
CA ARG A 518 -53.81 -12.50 11.19
C ARG A 518 -53.81 -13.25 12.51
N SER A 519 -54.58 -14.33 12.62
CA SER A 519 -54.59 -15.18 13.81
C SER A 519 -53.22 -15.77 14.14
N ILE A 520 -52.42 -16.10 13.11
CA ILE A 520 -51.06 -16.62 13.28
C ILE A 520 -50.16 -15.53 13.86
N PHE A 521 -50.15 -14.35 13.27
CA PHE A 521 -49.30 -13.24 13.73
C PHE A 521 -49.72 -12.70 15.11
N ILE A 522 -51.01 -12.72 15.46
CA ILE A 522 -51.47 -12.40 16.81
C ILE A 522 -50.89 -13.38 17.83
N LYS A 523 -51.00 -14.69 17.58
CA LYS A 523 -50.42 -15.71 18.47
C LYS A 523 -48.90 -15.56 18.58
N LEU A 524 -48.22 -15.32 17.46
CA LEU A 524 -46.78 -15.08 17.44
C LEU A 524 -46.40 -13.85 18.28
N SER A 525 -47.14 -12.75 18.17
CA SER A 525 -46.87 -11.55 18.97
C SER A 525 -47.07 -11.76 20.47
N ILE A 526 -48.02 -12.59 20.89
CA ILE A 526 -48.21 -12.97 22.30
C ILE A 526 -47.03 -13.82 22.80
N VAL A 527 -46.56 -14.78 22.00
CA VAL A 527 -45.40 -15.63 22.36
C VAL A 527 -44.12 -14.81 22.48
N LEU A 528 -43.92 -13.84 21.58
CA LEU A 528 -42.75 -12.96 21.61
C LEU A 528 -42.78 -11.96 22.78
N THR A 529 -43.96 -11.54 23.26
CA THR A 529 -44.11 -10.55 24.33
C THR A 529 -44.11 -11.16 25.75
N THR A 530 -44.46 -12.44 25.90
CA THR A 530 -44.50 -13.13 27.22
C THR A 530 -43.11 -13.54 27.74
N ASN A 531 -42.09 -13.54 26.89
CA ASN A 531 -40.78 -14.10 27.21
C ASN A 531 -39.67 -13.10 27.63
N ASN A 532 -39.84 -11.75 27.63
CA ASN A 532 -38.93 -10.77 28.30
C ASN A 532 -39.28 -9.28 28.03
N GLN A 533 -38.74 -8.36 28.87
CA GLN A 533 -38.99 -6.90 28.92
C GLN A 533 -38.30 -6.02 27.83
N SER A 534 -38.01 -6.54 26.63
CA SER A 534 -37.33 -5.74 25.58
C SER A 534 -38.22 -5.47 24.35
N ASN A 535 -38.48 -4.18 24.07
CA ASN A 535 -39.37 -3.70 22.98
C ASN A 535 -38.95 -4.02 21.53
N ASN A 536 -37.82 -4.71 21.30
CA ASN A 536 -37.24 -4.91 19.96
C ASN A 536 -37.50 -6.29 19.31
N LEU A 537 -38.23 -7.21 19.96
CA LEU A 537 -38.48 -8.55 19.42
C LEU A 537 -39.59 -8.63 18.36
N THR A 538 -40.45 -7.60 18.26
CA THR A 538 -41.58 -7.58 17.32
C THR A 538 -41.27 -6.92 15.97
N ASN A 539 -40.04 -6.46 15.75
CA ASN A 539 -39.63 -5.81 14.50
C ASN A 539 -38.79 -6.78 13.66
N PHE A 540 -39.26 -7.14 12.48
CA PHE A 540 -38.63 -8.07 11.54
C PHE A 540 -38.20 -7.33 10.28
N ASN A 541 -37.23 -7.87 9.57
CA ASN A 541 -36.72 -7.25 8.34
C ASN A 541 -37.60 -7.61 7.15
N ASP A 542 -37.85 -8.90 6.88
CA ASP A 542 -38.71 -9.30 5.76
C ASP A 542 -39.89 -10.17 6.17
N PHE A 543 -41.00 -9.94 5.49
CA PHE A 543 -42.09 -10.88 5.37
C PHE A 543 -42.09 -11.41 3.94
N LEU A 544 -41.88 -12.71 3.78
CA LEU A 544 -41.98 -13.40 2.49
C LEU A 544 -43.21 -14.30 2.49
N LEU A 545 -44.15 -14.04 1.58
CA LEU A 545 -45.24 -14.94 1.23
C LEU A 545 -44.92 -15.59 -0.12
N HIS A 546 -44.65 -16.89 -0.13
CA HIS A 546 -44.17 -17.59 -1.32
C HIS A 546 -45.01 -18.82 -1.67
N ASN A 547 -45.43 -18.93 -2.94
CA ASN A 547 -46.12 -20.12 -3.47
C ASN A 547 -47.32 -20.57 -2.60
N THR A 548 -48.24 -19.64 -2.34
CA THR A 548 -49.44 -19.88 -1.51
C THR A 548 -50.73 -19.84 -2.32
N GLN A 549 -51.75 -20.52 -1.81
CA GLN A 549 -53.12 -20.51 -2.32
C GLN A 549 -53.97 -19.38 -1.71
N ILE A 550 -53.36 -18.44 -0.96
CA ILE A 550 -54.06 -17.32 -0.33
C ILE A 550 -54.54 -16.35 -1.40
N ASN A 551 -55.83 -15.99 -1.35
CA ASN A 551 -56.44 -15.14 -2.37
C ASN A 551 -56.66 -13.68 -1.93
N HIS A 552 -56.60 -13.41 -0.62
CA HIS A 552 -56.87 -12.10 -0.04
C HIS A 552 -56.09 -11.89 1.26
N LEU A 553 -55.48 -10.71 1.43
CA LEU A 553 -54.87 -10.29 2.70
C LEU A 553 -55.86 -9.42 3.49
N SER A 554 -56.25 -9.89 4.69
CA SER A 554 -57.21 -9.22 5.58
C SER A 554 -56.66 -7.93 6.20
N GLU A 555 -57.51 -7.15 6.86
CA GLU A 555 -57.04 -6.02 7.68
C GLU A 555 -56.03 -6.44 8.76
N ASN A 556 -55.06 -5.58 9.06
CA ASN A 556 -54.06 -5.75 10.12
C ASN A 556 -53.40 -7.15 10.17
N VAL A 557 -52.95 -7.66 9.02
CA VAL A 557 -52.38 -9.02 8.85
C VAL A 557 -51.32 -9.33 9.89
N PHE A 558 -50.45 -8.38 10.21
CA PHE A 558 -49.29 -8.63 11.08
C PHE A 558 -49.55 -8.45 12.57
N GLY A 559 -50.76 -8.07 12.99
CA GLY A 559 -51.02 -7.73 14.40
C GLY A 559 -50.00 -6.70 14.90
N ASN A 560 -49.33 -6.97 16.02
CA ASN A 560 -48.34 -6.05 16.61
C ASN A 560 -46.91 -6.19 16.04
N ILE A 561 -46.73 -7.01 15.01
CA ILE A 561 -45.42 -7.26 14.39
C ILE A 561 -45.21 -6.29 13.23
N THR A 562 -43.99 -5.77 13.08
CA THR A 562 -43.62 -4.83 12.02
C THR A 562 -42.55 -5.43 11.10
N PHE A 563 -42.58 -5.02 9.83
CA PHE A 563 -41.69 -5.47 8.77
C PHE A 563 -41.16 -4.30 7.95
N SER A 564 -39.87 -4.33 7.62
CA SER A 564 -39.26 -3.38 6.69
C SER A 564 -39.50 -3.75 5.22
N ASN A 565 -39.59 -5.03 4.90
CA ASN A 565 -39.72 -5.52 3.53
C ASN A 565 -40.91 -6.48 3.43
N ILE A 566 -41.76 -6.27 2.43
CA ILE A 566 -42.90 -7.14 2.13
C ILE A 566 -42.69 -7.73 0.73
N LEU A 567 -42.53 -9.05 0.67
CA LEU A 567 -42.21 -9.80 -0.53
C LEU A 567 -43.33 -10.82 -0.80
N LEU A 568 -44.02 -10.70 -1.94
CA LEU A 568 -45.18 -11.53 -2.30
C LEU A 568 -44.92 -12.22 -3.64
N TYR A 569 -44.42 -13.46 -3.60
CA TYR A 569 -43.89 -14.15 -4.77
C TYR A 569 -44.62 -15.44 -5.10
N HIS A 570 -44.91 -15.66 -6.38
CA HIS A 570 -45.59 -16.86 -6.90
C HIS A 570 -46.95 -17.15 -6.24
N ASN A 571 -47.68 -16.10 -5.83
CA ASN A 571 -49.02 -16.23 -5.22
C ASN A 571 -50.10 -15.96 -6.27
N GLN A 572 -50.27 -16.91 -7.20
CA GLN A 572 -51.14 -16.74 -8.37
C GLN A 572 -52.62 -16.54 -8.04
N LEU A 573 -53.07 -16.88 -6.83
CA LEU A 573 -54.46 -16.66 -6.42
C LEU A 573 -54.67 -15.33 -5.69
N LEU A 574 -53.61 -14.63 -5.30
CA LEU A 574 -53.68 -13.39 -4.52
C LEU A 574 -54.21 -12.25 -5.41
N LYS A 575 -55.47 -11.87 -5.20
CA LYS A 575 -56.20 -10.89 -6.03
C LYS A 575 -56.38 -9.54 -5.37
N SER A 576 -56.41 -9.49 -4.04
CA SER A 576 -56.68 -8.25 -3.33
C SER A 576 -56.00 -8.17 -1.97
N ILE A 577 -55.71 -6.94 -1.58
CA ILE A 577 -55.15 -6.57 -0.27
C ILE A 577 -56.13 -5.58 0.34
N ASP A 578 -56.56 -5.83 1.58
CA ASP A 578 -57.37 -4.88 2.31
C ASP A 578 -56.63 -3.53 2.49
N VAL A 579 -57.35 -2.42 2.42
CA VAL A 579 -56.77 -1.07 2.52
C VAL A 579 -56.02 -0.85 3.84
N ASN A 580 -56.38 -1.60 4.87
CA ASN A 580 -55.80 -1.56 6.21
C ASN A 580 -54.95 -2.79 6.54
N ALA A 581 -54.59 -3.63 5.56
CA ALA A 581 -53.80 -4.84 5.78
C ALA A 581 -52.48 -4.58 6.52
N PHE A 582 -51.84 -3.44 6.24
CA PHE A 582 -50.49 -3.12 6.71
C PHE A 582 -50.41 -1.89 7.64
N ASN A 583 -51.53 -1.43 8.23
CA ASN A 583 -51.57 -0.19 9.02
C ASN A 583 -50.51 -0.14 10.14
N ASN A 584 -50.24 -1.26 10.81
CA ASN A 584 -49.26 -1.31 11.91
C ASN A 584 -47.81 -1.26 11.44
N THR A 585 -47.54 -1.64 10.19
CA THR A 585 -46.17 -1.64 9.63
C THR A 585 -45.91 -0.52 8.64
N GLN A 586 -46.92 0.29 8.29
CA GLN A 586 -46.85 1.25 7.18
C GLN A 586 -45.71 2.28 7.26
N ASN A 587 -45.27 2.64 8.47
CA ASN A 587 -44.14 3.56 8.69
C ASN A 587 -42.77 2.87 8.63
N TYR A 588 -42.72 1.54 8.60
CA TYR A 588 -41.49 0.75 8.61
C TYR A 588 -41.16 0.19 7.22
N VAL A 589 -42.16 0.05 6.34
CA VAL A 589 -41.98 -0.56 5.01
C VAL A 589 -41.07 0.31 4.13
N GLU A 590 -39.90 -0.22 3.82
CA GLU A 590 -38.92 0.33 2.88
C GLU A 590 -38.98 -0.36 1.51
N VAL A 591 -39.36 -1.64 1.46
CA VAL A 591 -39.41 -2.43 0.23
C VAL A 591 -40.75 -3.13 0.09
N PHE A 592 -41.40 -2.97 -1.06
CA PHE A 592 -42.59 -3.73 -1.44
C PHE A 592 -42.37 -4.35 -2.82
N ARG A 593 -42.43 -5.68 -2.90
CA ARG A 593 -42.23 -6.42 -4.16
C ARG A 593 -43.29 -7.49 -4.35
N THR A 594 -43.86 -7.53 -5.54
CA THR A 594 -44.72 -8.61 -6.01
C THR A 594 -44.13 -9.24 -7.27
N LEU A 595 -44.28 -10.56 -7.39
CA LEU A 595 -43.89 -11.33 -8.56
C LEU A 595 -44.90 -12.46 -8.76
N ASN A 596 -45.45 -12.61 -9.95
CA ASN A 596 -46.37 -13.70 -10.29
C ASN A 596 -47.61 -13.75 -9.35
N THR A 597 -48.29 -12.62 -9.15
CA THR A 597 -49.57 -12.53 -8.41
C THR A 597 -50.71 -12.09 -9.33
N SER A 598 -51.95 -12.20 -8.86
CA SER A 598 -53.14 -11.67 -9.57
C SER A 598 -53.56 -10.28 -9.05
N LEU A 599 -52.62 -9.51 -8.49
CA LEU A 599 -52.89 -8.15 -8.06
C LEU A 599 -53.05 -7.23 -9.27
N SER A 600 -54.16 -6.50 -9.33
CA SER A 600 -54.49 -5.58 -10.42
C SER A 600 -54.45 -4.11 -9.99
N ASP A 601 -54.68 -3.21 -10.94
CA ASP A 601 -54.70 -1.75 -10.78
C ASP A 601 -55.91 -1.21 -10.00
N SER A 602 -56.47 -2.00 -9.07
CA SER A 602 -57.55 -1.54 -8.19
C SER A 602 -57.11 -0.31 -7.37
N ASP A 603 -58.02 0.66 -7.21
CA ASP A 603 -57.77 1.86 -6.38
C ASP A 603 -57.26 1.50 -4.97
N LYS A 604 -57.73 0.37 -4.44
CA LYS A 604 -57.34 -0.14 -3.13
C LYS A 604 -55.83 -0.42 -3.03
N LEU A 605 -55.21 -0.98 -4.07
CA LEU A 605 -53.78 -1.31 -4.06
C LEU A 605 -52.92 -0.06 -3.97
N PHE A 606 -53.18 0.95 -4.80
CA PHE A 606 -52.40 2.20 -4.77
C PHE A 606 -52.71 3.06 -3.54
N ILE A 607 -53.88 2.91 -2.91
CA ILE A 607 -54.13 3.50 -1.58
C ILE A 607 -53.22 2.84 -0.53
N VAL A 608 -53.07 1.50 -0.56
CA VAL A 608 -52.15 0.78 0.35
C VAL A 608 -50.71 1.25 0.13
N ILE A 609 -50.25 1.29 -1.12
CA ILE A 609 -48.87 1.69 -1.45
C ILE A 609 -48.56 3.12 -0.98
N ARG A 610 -49.50 4.07 -1.16
CA ARG A 610 -49.35 5.46 -0.70
C ARG A 610 -49.23 5.61 0.82
N LYS A 611 -49.67 4.63 1.61
CA LYS A 611 -49.51 4.65 3.08
C LYS A 611 -48.10 4.30 3.53
N PHE A 612 -47.25 3.73 2.67
CA PHE A 612 -45.88 3.36 3.02
C PHE A 612 -44.95 4.58 3.03
N HIS A 613 -44.87 5.32 4.13
CA HIS A 613 -44.18 6.61 4.18
C HIS A 613 -42.67 6.55 3.88
N ASN A 614 -42.01 5.43 4.19
CA ASN A 614 -40.56 5.24 4.06
C ASN A 614 -40.17 4.33 2.88
N LEU A 615 -41.05 4.17 1.89
CA LEU A 615 -40.83 3.28 0.75
C LEU A 615 -39.65 3.76 -0.11
N LYS A 616 -38.64 2.91 -0.26
CA LYS A 616 -37.41 3.14 -1.05
C LYS A 616 -37.36 2.31 -2.33
N PHE A 617 -38.01 1.16 -2.35
CA PHE A 617 -38.05 0.25 -3.50
C PHE A 617 -39.44 -0.32 -3.72
N PHE A 618 -39.98 -0.16 -4.92
CA PHE A 618 -41.26 -0.71 -5.34
C PHE A 618 -41.11 -1.57 -6.58
N SER A 619 -41.70 -2.76 -6.58
CA SER A 619 -41.72 -3.62 -7.76
C SER A 619 -43.01 -4.42 -7.90
N MET A 620 -43.50 -4.50 -9.14
CA MET A 620 -44.59 -5.40 -9.52
C MET A 620 -44.26 -6.06 -10.85
N GLU A 621 -44.02 -7.37 -10.81
CA GLU A 621 -43.49 -8.12 -11.93
C GLU A 621 -44.38 -9.32 -12.26
N ASN A 622 -44.80 -9.44 -13.51
CA ASN A 622 -45.75 -10.46 -13.97
C ASN A 622 -47.06 -10.52 -13.15
N ASP A 623 -47.60 -9.34 -12.79
CA ASP A 623 -48.89 -9.18 -12.11
C ASP A 623 -49.97 -8.68 -13.09
N GLU A 624 -51.25 -8.61 -12.67
CA GLU A 624 -52.40 -8.20 -13.49
C GLU A 624 -52.59 -6.67 -13.60
N LEU A 625 -51.52 -5.89 -13.54
CA LEU A 625 -51.55 -4.42 -13.60
C LEU A 625 -51.85 -3.91 -15.03
N GLN A 626 -53.04 -3.36 -15.27
CA GLN A 626 -53.43 -2.86 -16.60
C GLN A 626 -53.06 -1.40 -16.87
N SER A 627 -53.02 -0.56 -15.83
CA SER A 627 -52.63 0.84 -15.94
C SER A 627 -51.83 1.32 -14.72
N ILE A 628 -50.97 2.32 -14.91
CA ILE A 628 -50.38 3.08 -13.80
C ILE A 628 -51.29 4.30 -13.56
N PRO A 629 -51.96 4.41 -12.40
CA PRO A 629 -52.91 5.49 -12.13
C PRO A 629 -52.28 6.88 -12.09
N ASP A 630 -53.12 7.90 -12.23
CA ASP A 630 -52.73 9.29 -12.03
C ASP A 630 -52.21 9.49 -10.59
N CYS A 631 -51.09 10.22 -10.46
CA CYS A 631 -50.44 10.47 -9.17
C CYS A 631 -50.20 9.20 -8.33
N ALA A 632 -49.82 8.08 -8.97
CA ALA A 632 -49.67 6.77 -8.35
C ALA A 632 -48.79 6.76 -7.08
N PHE A 633 -47.69 7.51 -7.08
CA PHE A 633 -46.70 7.53 -6.00
C PHE A 633 -46.63 8.89 -5.29
N ASN A 634 -46.42 8.85 -3.98
CA ASN A 634 -46.25 10.03 -3.13
C ASN A 634 -45.17 9.80 -2.07
N HIS A 635 -43.96 9.46 -2.55
CA HIS A 635 -42.90 8.89 -1.73
C HIS A 635 -41.59 9.64 -1.97
N THR A 636 -41.20 10.49 -1.03
CA THR A 636 -39.98 11.28 -1.18
C THR A 636 -38.70 10.44 -1.11
N GLU A 637 -38.74 9.28 -0.44
CA GLU A 637 -37.58 8.39 -0.30
C GLU A 637 -37.49 7.31 -1.39
N LEU A 638 -38.45 7.23 -2.31
CA LEU A 638 -38.51 6.19 -3.33
C LEU A 638 -37.39 6.36 -4.36
N ARG A 639 -36.53 5.34 -4.49
CA ARG A 639 -35.34 5.34 -5.34
C ARG A 639 -35.48 4.42 -6.55
N TYR A 640 -36.25 3.35 -6.45
CA TYR A 640 -36.37 2.33 -7.50
C TYR A 640 -37.82 1.92 -7.73
N ILE A 641 -38.23 1.92 -9.00
CA ILE A 641 -39.57 1.46 -9.43
C ILE A 641 -39.38 0.50 -10.59
N TRP A 642 -39.72 -0.78 -10.42
CA TRP A 642 -39.69 -1.78 -11.49
C TRP A 642 -41.09 -2.34 -11.76
N LEU A 643 -41.51 -2.28 -13.01
CA LEU A 643 -42.83 -2.73 -13.45
C LEU A 643 -42.64 -3.62 -14.69
N GLY A 644 -42.88 -4.92 -14.53
CA GLY A 644 -42.63 -5.91 -15.58
C GLY A 644 -41.16 -6.35 -15.71
N VAL A 645 -40.96 -7.47 -16.41
CA VAL A 645 -39.65 -8.12 -16.61
C VAL A 645 -39.37 -8.29 -18.09
N ASP A 646 -38.10 -8.21 -18.49
CA ASP A 646 -37.62 -8.22 -19.89
C ASP A 646 -37.56 -9.63 -20.54
N PHE A 647 -38.17 -10.66 -19.91
CA PHE A 647 -38.15 -12.02 -20.45
C PHE A 647 -39.37 -12.30 -21.35
N ARG A 648 -39.16 -13.04 -22.46
CA ARG A 648 -40.15 -13.32 -23.52
C ARG A 648 -41.42 -14.09 -23.08
N GLN A 649 -41.63 -14.31 -21.78
CA GLN A 649 -42.73 -15.10 -21.21
C GLN A 649 -43.52 -14.39 -20.10
N THR A 650 -43.29 -13.10 -19.85
CA THR A 650 -44.05 -12.38 -18.81
C THR A 650 -45.33 -11.72 -19.33
N LEU A 651 -46.38 -11.80 -18.53
CA LEU A 651 -47.77 -11.40 -18.78
C LEU A 651 -48.15 -10.11 -18.03
N GLN A 652 -47.27 -9.11 -17.92
CA GLN A 652 -47.68 -7.80 -17.37
C GLN A 652 -48.64 -7.12 -18.37
N PRO A 653 -49.95 -6.98 -18.11
CA PRO A 653 -50.91 -6.52 -19.11
C PRO A 653 -51.01 -4.99 -19.14
N LEU A 654 -49.92 -4.27 -18.87
CA LEU A 654 -49.89 -2.83 -18.71
C LEU A 654 -50.06 -2.14 -20.07
N LYS A 655 -51.16 -1.40 -20.25
CA LYS A 655 -51.51 -0.73 -21.52
C LYS A 655 -51.24 0.77 -21.50
N HIS A 656 -51.37 1.41 -20.35
CA HIS A 656 -51.35 2.87 -20.23
C HIS A 656 -50.64 3.38 -18.97
N ILE A 657 -49.85 4.44 -19.12
CA ILE A 657 -49.26 5.22 -18.02
C ILE A 657 -50.02 6.55 -17.87
N GLY A 658 -50.63 6.78 -16.71
CA GLY A 658 -51.41 7.97 -16.37
C GLY A 658 -50.60 9.27 -16.27
N LYS A 659 -51.24 10.32 -15.76
CA LYS A 659 -50.68 11.67 -15.58
C LYS A 659 -49.98 11.81 -14.24
N TYR A 660 -48.78 12.39 -14.24
CA TYR A 660 -48.00 12.66 -13.02
C TYR A 660 -47.82 11.46 -12.05
N PRO A 661 -47.73 10.19 -12.50
CA PRO A 661 -47.60 9.04 -11.61
C PRO A 661 -46.35 9.12 -10.74
N PHE A 662 -45.28 9.73 -11.25
CA PHE A 662 -43.98 9.87 -10.59
C PHE A 662 -43.68 11.31 -10.13
N TYR A 663 -44.70 12.17 -9.99
CA TYR A 663 -44.48 13.58 -9.67
C TYR A 663 -43.87 13.81 -8.28
N ASN A 664 -44.30 13.07 -7.26
CA ASN A 664 -43.82 13.24 -5.90
C ASN A 664 -42.73 12.23 -5.50
N VAL A 665 -41.85 11.84 -6.44
CA VAL A 665 -40.69 10.95 -6.16
C VAL A 665 -39.34 11.60 -6.54
N PRO A 666 -38.96 12.71 -5.87
CA PRO A 666 -37.76 13.50 -6.22
C PRO A 666 -36.44 12.72 -6.25
N ASN A 667 -36.33 11.67 -5.43
CA ASN A 667 -35.09 10.91 -5.22
C ASN A 667 -35.01 9.63 -6.08
N LEU A 668 -35.82 9.52 -7.12
CA LEU A 668 -35.84 8.35 -8.01
C LEU A 668 -34.48 8.20 -8.73
N ILE A 669 -33.89 7.02 -8.70
CA ILE A 669 -32.60 6.69 -9.34
C ILE A 669 -32.85 5.87 -10.61
N SER A 670 -33.77 4.91 -10.54
CA SER A 670 -34.10 4.04 -11.67
C SER A 670 -35.60 3.75 -11.76
N LEU A 671 -36.13 3.91 -12.97
CA LEU A 671 -37.48 3.56 -13.37
C LEU A 671 -37.41 2.54 -14.50
N ARG A 672 -37.96 1.35 -14.29
CA ARG A 672 -38.10 0.31 -15.31
C ARG A 672 -39.57 0.02 -15.55
N ILE A 673 -39.99 0.13 -16.79
CA ILE A 673 -41.34 -0.21 -17.23
C ILE A 673 -41.23 -1.09 -18.47
N PHE A 674 -41.71 -2.32 -18.37
CA PHE A 674 -41.80 -3.25 -19.49
C PHE A 674 -43.21 -3.82 -19.62
N SER A 675 -43.80 -3.70 -20.80
CA SER A 675 -45.00 -4.43 -21.16
C SER A 675 -45.16 -4.52 -22.66
N SER A 676 -45.35 -5.74 -23.18
CA SER A 676 -45.62 -5.97 -24.60
C SER A 676 -46.91 -5.30 -25.08
N LEU A 677 -47.84 -4.98 -24.17
CA LEU A 677 -49.13 -4.34 -24.45
C LEU A 677 -49.14 -2.82 -24.22
N LEU A 678 -48.00 -2.21 -23.88
CA LEU A 678 -47.93 -0.78 -23.62
C LEU A 678 -48.13 0.01 -24.92
N THR A 679 -49.28 0.69 -25.04
CA THR A 679 -49.65 1.45 -26.24
C THR A 679 -49.70 2.96 -26.02
N LYS A 680 -49.85 3.42 -24.77
CA LYS A 680 -50.07 4.83 -24.46
C LYS A 680 -49.28 5.36 -23.26
N ILE A 681 -48.42 6.33 -23.49
CA ILE A 681 -47.69 7.12 -22.50
C ILE A 681 -48.37 8.49 -22.40
N GLY A 682 -48.99 8.78 -21.24
CA GLY A 682 -49.82 9.98 -21.02
C GLY A 682 -49.05 11.31 -20.97
N LYS A 683 -49.70 12.35 -20.43
CA LYS A 683 -49.09 13.69 -20.24
C LYS A 683 -48.30 13.76 -18.95
N TYR A 684 -47.07 14.26 -19.02
CA TYR A 684 -46.18 14.43 -17.86
C TYR A 684 -45.97 13.16 -17.00
N PRO A 685 -45.88 11.95 -17.57
CA PRO A 685 -45.71 10.73 -16.81
C PRO A 685 -44.39 10.74 -16.03
N LEU A 686 -43.35 11.28 -16.65
CA LEU A 686 -41.98 11.36 -16.11
C LEU A 686 -41.67 12.71 -15.44
N ALA A 687 -42.67 13.56 -15.23
CA ALA A 687 -42.46 14.82 -14.51
C ALA A 687 -42.15 14.52 -13.04
N ILE A 688 -41.13 15.16 -12.48
CA ILE A 688 -40.70 14.97 -11.09
C ILE A 688 -40.61 16.34 -10.41
N TYR A 689 -41.19 16.44 -9.21
CA TYR A 689 -41.18 17.64 -8.39
C TYR A 689 -39.77 17.91 -7.83
N SER A 690 -39.21 19.08 -8.11
CA SER A 690 -37.92 19.54 -7.60
C SER A 690 -38.12 20.54 -6.45
N ARG A 691 -37.79 20.18 -5.20
CA ARG A 691 -37.58 21.19 -4.14
C ARG A 691 -36.25 21.88 -4.41
N ARG A 692 -36.21 23.22 -4.38
CA ARG A 692 -34.95 23.98 -4.36
C ARG A 692 -34.21 23.62 -3.06
N SER A 693 -33.36 22.59 -3.10
CA SER A 693 -32.42 22.27 -2.02
C SER A 693 -31.28 23.28 -2.08
N THR A 694 -30.98 23.93 -0.95
CA THR A 694 -29.98 25.01 -0.81
C THR A 694 -28.55 24.50 -0.56
N SER A 695 -28.32 23.18 -0.57
CA SER A 695 -26.98 22.58 -0.48
C SER A 695 -26.45 22.24 -1.87
N ILE A 696 -25.63 23.14 -2.40
CA ILE A 696 -25.18 23.25 -3.80
C ILE A 696 -24.19 22.15 -4.28
N VAL A 697 -23.86 21.10 -3.51
CA VAL A 697 -22.68 20.28 -3.85
C VAL A 697 -22.93 18.78 -4.14
N ASP A 698 -23.92 18.11 -3.55
CA ASP A 698 -24.01 16.64 -3.68
C ASP A 698 -25.20 16.10 -4.53
N ASP A 699 -26.27 16.88 -4.72
CA ASP A 699 -27.52 16.37 -5.33
C ASP A 699 -27.61 16.53 -6.86
N LEU A 700 -26.66 17.22 -7.51
CA LEU A 700 -26.71 17.52 -8.96
C LEU A 700 -26.08 16.44 -9.86
N ASN A 701 -25.47 15.40 -9.30
CA ASN A 701 -24.60 14.49 -10.07
C ASN A 701 -25.13 13.07 -10.34
N HIS A 702 -26.34 12.72 -9.91
CA HIS A 702 -26.87 11.37 -10.14
C HIS A 702 -27.80 11.33 -11.37
N MET A 703 -27.38 10.63 -12.41
CA MET A 703 -28.20 10.36 -13.61
C MET A 703 -29.45 9.53 -13.23
N LEU A 704 -30.63 9.95 -13.70
CA LEU A 704 -31.87 9.17 -13.59
C LEU A 704 -31.96 8.19 -14.76
N TYR A 705 -32.02 6.89 -14.46
CA TYR A 705 -32.09 5.83 -15.46
C TYR A 705 -33.56 5.45 -15.70
N ILE A 706 -34.04 5.62 -16.93
CA ILE A 706 -35.43 5.30 -17.32
C ILE A 706 -35.39 4.29 -18.45
N ASP A 707 -35.79 3.06 -18.15
CA ASP A 707 -35.91 1.98 -19.13
C ASP A 707 -37.40 1.76 -19.44
N ILE A 708 -37.84 2.05 -20.67
CA ILE A 708 -39.22 1.78 -21.13
C ILE A 708 -39.19 0.85 -22.34
N GLY A 709 -39.89 -0.29 -22.26
CA GLY A 709 -39.91 -1.27 -23.33
C GLY A 709 -41.24 -1.97 -23.54
N GLY A 710 -41.43 -2.52 -24.74
CA GLY A 710 -42.69 -3.14 -25.11
C GLY A 710 -42.94 -3.20 -26.61
N SER A 711 -43.28 -4.38 -27.13
CA SER A 711 -43.47 -4.62 -28.56
C SER A 711 -44.55 -3.76 -29.22
N MET A 712 -45.61 -3.36 -28.50
CA MET A 712 -46.65 -2.47 -29.04
C MET A 712 -46.33 -0.98 -28.92
N LEU A 713 -45.22 -0.62 -28.24
CA LEU A 713 -44.80 0.77 -28.11
C LEU A 713 -44.24 1.27 -29.44
N ASN A 714 -44.85 2.31 -30.00
CA ASN A 714 -44.48 2.89 -31.28
C ASN A 714 -44.41 4.42 -31.19
N ALA A 715 -44.05 5.11 -32.28
CA ALA A 715 -43.87 6.56 -32.27
C ALA A 715 -45.14 7.34 -31.84
N SER A 716 -46.33 6.84 -32.16
CA SER A 716 -47.62 7.45 -31.76
C SER A 716 -48.03 7.20 -30.32
N SER A 717 -47.29 6.34 -29.60
CA SER A 717 -47.57 6.01 -28.20
C SER A 717 -47.26 7.16 -27.23
N PHE A 718 -46.45 8.14 -27.65
CA PHE A 718 -46.03 9.27 -26.84
C PHE A 718 -46.94 10.48 -27.05
N GLU A 719 -47.61 10.97 -26.01
CA GLU A 719 -48.32 12.26 -26.10
C GLU A 719 -47.31 13.43 -26.17
N PRO A 720 -47.66 14.61 -26.75
CA PRO A 720 -46.72 15.75 -26.98
C PRO A 720 -46.03 16.35 -25.75
N THR A 721 -46.39 15.92 -24.53
CA THR A 721 -45.80 16.39 -23.25
C THR A 721 -45.31 15.23 -22.39
N SER A 722 -45.17 14.04 -22.98
CA SER A 722 -44.81 12.81 -22.28
C SER A 722 -43.39 12.84 -21.71
N LEU A 723 -42.44 13.47 -22.42
CA LEU A 723 -41.03 13.55 -22.04
C LEU A 723 -40.64 15.00 -21.66
N THR A 724 -41.37 15.61 -20.72
CA THR A 724 -41.14 17.00 -20.30
C THR A 724 -41.15 17.13 -18.78
N ARG A 725 -40.56 18.21 -18.25
CA ARG A 725 -40.55 18.57 -16.81
C ARG A 725 -39.79 17.60 -15.89
N PHE A 726 -38.59 17.20 -16.30
CA PHE A 726 -37.63 16.50 -15.43
C PHE A 726 -37.04 17.44 -14.37
N SER A 727 -36.57 16.91 -13.24
CA SER A 727 -36.19 17.66 -12.03
C SER A 727 -34.81 18.35 -12.10
N ASN A 728 -34.47 19.04 -13.19
CA ASN A 728 -33.16 19.69 -13.41
C ASN A 728 -31.93 18.76 -13.18
N ARG A 729 -32.06 17.46 -13.43
CA ARG A 729 -30.98 16.47 -13.33
C ARG A 729 -30.85 15.68 -14.64
N PRO A 730 -29.67 15.15 -14.97
CA PRO A 730 -29.48 14.38 -16.19
C PRO A 730 -30.31 13.09 -16.21
N VAL A 731 -30.92 12.77 -17.36
CA VAL A 731 -31.75 11.58 -17.56
C VAL A 731 -31.18 10.73 -18.68
N PHE A 732 -31.02 9.43 -18.44
CA PHE A 732 -30.79 8.45 -19.49
C PHE A 732 -32.07 7.68 -19.76
N LEU A 733 -32.69 7.97 -20.90
CA LEU A 733 -33.88 7.28 -21.37
C LEU A 733 -33.47 6.18 -22.34
N ARG A 734 -33.76 4.93 -22.00
CA ARG A 734 -33.58 3.78 -22.87
C ARG A 734 -34.93 3.26 -23.32
N LEU A 735 -35.13 3.23 -24.62
CA LEU A 735 -36.26 2.57 -25.28
C LEU A 735 -35.78 1.23 -25.81
N TYR A 736 -36.40 0.13 -25.41
CA TYR A 736 -35.93 -1.21 -25.78
C TYR A 736 -37.07 -2.15 -26.17
N ASN A 737 -36.81 -3.03 -27.15
CA ASN A 737 -37.77 -4.01 -27.64
C ASN A 737 -39.11 -3.35 -28.05
N THR A 738 -39.03 -2.30 -28.88
CA THR A 738 -40.18 -1.47 -29.29
C THR A 738 -40.42 -1.54 -30.80
N SER A 739 -41.64 -1.22 -31.24
CA SER A 739 -41.97 -1.03 -32.66
C SER A 739 -41.87 0.44 -33.08
N ILE A 740 -40.92 1.19 -32.51
CA ILE A 740 -40.70 2.59 -32.86
C ILE A 740 -39.92 2.64 -34.19
N ASP A 741 -40.54 3.24 -35.21
CA ASP A 741 -39.94 3.37 -36.54
C ASP A 741 -39.21 4.70 -36.76
N TYR A 742 -39.59 5.75 -36.02
CA TYR A 742 -38.97 7.08 -36.05
C TYR A 742 -39.09 7.78 -34.68
N LEU A 743 -38.21 8.75 -34.41
CA LEU A 743 -38.25 9.62 -33.23
C LEU A 743 -38.82 10.99 -33.63
N ASP A 744 -40.00 11.32 -33.10
CA ASP A 744 -40.65 12.62 -33.34
C ASP A 744 -39.84 13.76 -32.72
N GLU A 745 -39.40 14.70 -33.58
CA GLU A 745 -38.59 15.86 -33.19
C GLU A 745 -39.24 16.66 -32.05
N THR A 746 -40.56 16.90 -32.13
CA THR A 746 -41.27 17.74 -31.16
C THR A 746 -41.29 17.15 -29.74
N ILE A 747 -41.10 15.83 -29.63
CA ILE A 747 -41.12 15.10 -28.36
C ILE A 747 -39.70 14.87 -27.85
N PHE A 748 -38.84 14.30 -28.69
CA PHE A 748 -37.52 13.80 -28.28
C PHE A 748 -36.45 14.90 -28.29
N GLN A 749 -36.55 15.92 -29.14
CA GLN A 749 -35.66 17.08 -29.07
C GLN A 749 -35.89 17.83 -27.75
N HIS A 750 -37.15 18.09 -27.40
CA HIS A 750 -37.48 18.77 -26.15
C HIS A 750 -36.96 18.00 -24.93
N PHE A 751 -36.99 16.66 -24.97
CA PHE A 751 -36.35 15.81 -23.96
C PHE A 751 -34.84 16.08 -23.86
N LEU A 752 -34.10 16.03 -24.97
CA LEU A 752 -32.65 16.24 -25.00
C LEU A 752 -32.28 17.67 -24.58
N GLU A 753 -33.12 18.66 -24.87
CA GLU A 753 -32.90 20.05 -24.47
C GLU A 753 -33.15 20.31 -22.97
N THR A 754 -33.86 19.42 -22.27
CA THR A 754 -34.12 19.62 -20.83
C THR A 754 -32.87 19.63 -19.96
N HIS A 755 -31.81 18.92 -20.36
CA HIS A 755 -30.52 18.92 -19.67
C HIS A 755 -29.39 18.50 -20.64
N PRO A 756 -28.22 19.18 -20.67
CA PRO A 756 -27.16 18.93 -21.66
C PRO A 756 -26.56 17.52 -21.56
N SER A 757 -26.52 16.92 -20.37
CA SER A 757 -26.03 15.55 -20.17
C SER A 757 -27.12 14.47 -20.24
N SER A 758 -28.34 14.81 -20.67
CA SER A 758 -29.38 13.80 -20.91
C SER A 758 -29.08 13.02 -22.20
N LEU A 759 -29.38 11.72 -22.16
CA LEU A 759 -29.00 10.74 -23.16
C LEU A 759 -30.23 9.89 -23.56
N LEU A 760 -30.33 9.55 -24.84
CA LEU A 760 -31.39 8.70 -25.39
C LEU A 760 -30.78 7.46 -26.03
N GLY A 761 -31.12 6.28 -25.52
CA GLY A 761 -30.76 5.01 -26.13
C GLY A 761 -31.97 4.34 -26.77
N VAL A 762 -31.82 3.82 -27.99
CA VAL A 762 -32.82 2.97 -28.63
C VAL A 762 -32.20 1.61 -28.94
N GLN A 763 -32.79 0.53 -28.46
CA GLN A 763 -32.25 -0.83 -28.58
C GLN A 763 -33.34 -1.79 -29.05
N ASP A 764 -33.02 -2.73 -29.93
CA ASP A 764 -33.95 -3.77 -30.38
C ASP A 764 -35.30 -3.19 -30.88
N SER A 765 -35.23 -2.08 -31.63
CA SER A 765 -36.38 -1.38 -32.21
C SER A 765 -36.34 -1.38 -33.73
N ASN A 766 -37.46 -1.07 -34.40
CA ASN A 766 -37.45 -0.97 -35.87
C ASN A 766 -36.51 0.15 -36.37
N ILE A 767 -36.49 1.30 -35.70
CA ILE A 767 -35.57 2.41 -35.98
C ILE A 767 -34.09 2.01 -35.80
N SER A 768 -33.76 0.98 -35.01
CA SER A 768 -32.37 0.52 -34.89
C SER A 768 -31.87 -0.23 -36.14
N ARG A 769 -32.77 -0.57 -37.07
CA ARG A 769 -32.45 -1.28 -38.32
C ARG A 769 -32.31 -0.35 -39.53
N THR A 770 -33.10 0.70 -39.60
CA THR A 770 -33.11 1.65 -40.73
C THR A 770 -33.43 3.06 -40.23
N CYS A 771 -32.76 4.08 -40.79
CA CYS A 771 -33.06 5.47 -40.46
C CYS A 771 -34.24 5.99 -41.28
N ASP A 772 -35.29 6.47 -40.61
CA ASP A 772 -36.40 7.19 -41.22
C ASP A 772 -36.07 8.69 -41.35
N TYR A 773 -36.47 9.32 -42.47
CA TYR A 773 -36.21 10.74 -42.73
C TYR A 773 -36.78 11.68 -41.66
N ARG A 774 -37.82 11.25 -40.93
CA ARG A 774 -38.40 12.00 -39.80
C ARG A 774 -37.50 12.06 -38.57
N SER A 775 -36.43 11.25 -38.54
CA SER A 775 -35.44 11.22 -37.45
C SER A 775 -34.10 11.87 -37.87
N LEU A 776 -34.02 12.53 -39.03
CA LEU A 776 -32.78 13.08 -39.57
C LEU A 776 -32.27 14.28 -38.75
N TRP A 777 -33.16 14.99 -38.03
CA TRP A 777 -32.83 16.08 -37.11
C TRP A 777 -31.79 15.68 -36.04
N ILE A 778 -31.66 14.38 -35.76
CA ILE A 778 -30.70 13.84 -34.78
C ILE A 778 -29.25 14.02 -35.27
N LYS A 779 -29.01 13.93 -36.59
CA LYS A 779 -27.68 13.88 -37.19
C LYS A 779 -26.88 15.16 -36.94
N ASP A 780 -27.52 16.31 -37.12
CA ASP A 780 -26.83 17.60 -37.20
C ASP A 780 -26.39 18.12 -35.81
N GLU A 781 -27.12 17.78 -34.74
CA GLU A 781 -26.89 18.34 -33.40
C GLU A 781 -26.52 17.30 -32.32
N TYR A 782 -26.82 16.01 -32.53
CA TYR A 782 -26.75 15.00 -31.46
C TYR A 782 -25.85 13.79 -31.77
N CYS A 783 -25.20 13.76 -32.95
CA CYS A 783 -24.23 12.73 -33.37
C CYS A 783 -22.91 13.40 -33.79
N THR A 784 -21.80 13.19 -33.05
CA THR A 784 -20.53 13.91 -33.29
C THR A 784 -19.47 13.11 -34.08
N ASN A 785 -19.77 11.88 -34.52
CA ASN A 785 -18.99 11.00 -35.41
C ASN A 785 -17.51 10.69 -35.04
N ILE A 786 -16.92 11.33 -34.03
CA ILE A 786 -15.49 11.18 -33.67
C ILE A 786 -15.30 10.13 -32.55
N ASN A 787 -16.32 9.89 -31.73
CA ASN A 787 -16.37 8.77 -30.80
C ASN A 787 -17.84 8.44 -30.51
N TRP A 788 -18.26 7.19 -30.72
CA TRP A 788 -19.64 6.75 -30.42
C TRP A 788 -20.06 7.00 -28.96
N ARG A 789 -19.09 7.21 -28.06
CA ARG A 789 -19.29 7.55 -26.64
C ARG A 789 -19.69 9.01 -26.39
N GLU A 790 -19.57 9.90 -27.37
CA GLU A 790 -19.91 11.32 -27.25
C GLU A 790 -21.29 11.67 -27.84
N ASN A 791 -21.94 10.74 -28.55
CA ASN A 791 -23.28 10.94 -29.09
C ASN A 791 -24.29 11.07 -27.95
N ARG A 792 -25.31 11.93 -28.11
CA ARG A 792 -26.41 12.04 -27.12
C ARG A 792 -27.56 11.08 -27.42
N VAL A 793 -27.62 10.58 -28.65
CA VAL A 793 -28.57 9.55 -29.10
C VAL A 793 -27.80 8.30 -29.56
N TYR A 794 -28.16 7.13 -29.05
CA TYR A 794 -27.51 5.85 -29.33
C TYR A 794 -28.46 4.83 -29.95
N GLY A 795 -27.88 3.87 -30.71
CA GLY A 795 -28.59 2.69 -31.21
C GLY A 795 -29.55 2.95 -32.38
N THR A 796 -29.36 4.05 -33.09
CA THR A 796 -29.99 4.35 -34.38
C THR A 796 -28.94 4.53 -35.48
N PRO A 797 -29.13 3.96 -36.69
CA PRO A 797 -28.25 4.18 -37.83
C PRO A 797 -28.35 5.60 -38.39
N CYS A 798 -29.30 6.43 -37.91
CA CYS A 798 -29.40 7.84 -38.30
C CYS A 798 -28.14 8.67 -37.97
N CYS A 799 -27.35 8.26 -36.97
CA CYS A 799 -26.07 8.91 -36.69
C CYS A 799 -24.95 8.56 -37.68
N SER A 800 -25.10 7.49 -38.46
CA SER A 800 -24.06 6.96 -39.37
C SER A 800 -24.28 7.27 -40.85
N LEU A 801 -25.44 7.85 -41.19
CA LEU A 801 -25.79 8.36 -42.52
C LEU A 801 -25.41 9.83 -42.61
#